data_AF-A0AAY4B0F5-F1
#
_entry.id   AF-A0AAY4B0F5-F1
#
_cell.length_a   1.000
_cell.length_b   1.000
_cell.length_c   1.000
_cell.angle_alpha   90.00
_cell.angle_beta   90.00
_cell.angle_gamma   90.00
#
_symmetry.space_group_name_H-M   'P 1'
#
loop_
_entity.id
_entity.type
_entity.pdbx_description
1 polymer ?
#
loop_
_entity_poly.entity_id
_entity_poly.type
_entity_poly.pdbx_seq_one_letter_code
_entity_poly.pdbx_strand_id
1 'polypeptide(L)'
;AVLLHDPQRPFTPLKQLLLLEEAEGGFDQFTRSYNSFGEQRQPDGTLVFKEWAPGAEALFLTGDFNGWDKFSHPYTHMDFGKWELHLPPNKDGTSPVCHGSQLKVVVHTKDGERLYRISPWAKYVTQQRDSVVYDWVHWDPPSPYVLKHPRPKKPRSLRIYESHVGIASPEGRIASYSNFTANVLPRIKDLGYNCIQLMAIMEHAYYASFGYQITSFFAASSRYGTPDELKELIDVAHSMGIVVLLDMVHSHASKNTEDGLNRFDGSDSCFFHGGSRGEHSLWDSRLFNYSSWEVLRFLLSNLRWWMEEYRFDGFRFDGVTSMLYHHHGIGSGFSGDYSEYFGLQVDEDSLVYLMLANHILHSLYEDCITIAEDVSGMPALCRPVTEGGCGFDYRLAMAVPDKWIQILKEYKDEDWNMGDIIYTLTNRRYGESCIAYAESHDQALVGDKTLAFWLMDKDMYTNMSAMVPMNPVIDRGIQLHKMIRLITHSLGGEGYLNFMGNEFGHPEWLDFPRQGNNESYHYARRQFNLVDMDHLRYQQLYAFDRDMNRTEDKYGWLSAPPVRTHTHTHTHTIIHAIWCYMVSKYVTTDCHCDAQQHSTRGHIEICPLHLTITLRGRWAAMTDARGPVCGDGALLGVTSVAPWWIGI
;
A
#
# COMPACT_ATOMS: atom_id res chain seq x y z
N ALA A 1 27.83 -7.71 0.14
CA ALA A 1 29.03 -8.47 0.58
C ALA A 1 29.66 -7.94 1.88
N VAL A 2 29.94 -6.63 2.01
CA VAL A 2 30.56 -6.06 3.24
C VAL A 2 29.68 -6.20 4.49
N LEU A 3 28.34 -6.13 4.36
CA LEU A 3 27.41 -6.28 5.51
C LEU A 3 27.22 -7.72 6.00
N LEU A 4 27.42 -8.74 5.16
CA LEU A 4 27.18 -10.15 5.52
C LEU A 4 28.39 -10.82 6.17
N HIS A 5 29.60 -10.34 5.87
CA HIS A 5 30.85 -11.03 6.16
C HIS A 5 31.85 -10.24 6.99
N ASP A 6 31.50 -9.05 7.50
CA ASP A 6 32.38 -8.33 8.43
C ASP A 6 32.38 -9.05 9.80
N PRO A 7 33.48 -9.76 10.18
CA PRO A 7 33.55 -10.50 11.43
C PRO A 7 33.68 -9.55 12.64
N GLN A 8 33.95 -8.25 12.41
CA GLN A 8 34.05 -7.24 13.45
C GLN A 8 32.70 -6.55 13.74
N ARG A 9 31.66 -6.77 12.92
CA ARG A 9 30.31 -6.29 13.22
C ARG A 9 29.55 -7.31 14.08
N PRO A 10 29.13 -6.95 15.30
CA PRO A 10 28.51 -7.88 16.23
C PRO A 10 27.13 -8.38 15.78
N PHE A 11 26.48 -7.72 14.82
CA PHE A 11 25.13 -8.00 14.32
C PHE A 11 25.13 -8.17 12.80
N THR A 12 25.12 -9.41 12.32
CA THR A 12 24.82 -9.72 10.92
C THR A 12 23.54 -10.55 10.87
N PRO A 13 22.68 -10.40 9.85
CA PRO A 13 21.46 -11.22 9.71
C PRO A 13 21.75 -12.72 9.74
N LEU A 14 22.88 -13.14 9.18
CA LEU A 14 23.31 -14.55 9.21
C LEU A 14 23.54 -15.05 10.64
N LYS A 15 24.21 -14.26 11.49
CA LYS A 15 24.40 -14.60 12.90
C LYS A 15 23.05 -14.69 13.63
N GLN A 16 22.14 -13.77 13.35
CA GLN A 16 20.80 -13.79 13.96
C GLN A 16 19.98 -15.01 13.49
N LEU A 17 20.06 -15.39 12.22
CA LEU A 17 19.43 -16.61 11.70
C LEU A 17 19.98 -17.87 12.37
N LEU A 18 21.31 -17.96 12.56
CA LEU A 18 21.94 -19.09 13.27
C LEU A 18 21.46 -19.17 14.73
N LEU A 19 21.34 -18.03 15.41
CA LEU A 19 20.79 -17.98 16.77
C LEU A 19 19.33 -18.45 16.81
N LEU A 20 18.51 -18.07 15.82
CA LEU A 20 17.12 -18.55 15.70
C LEU A 20 17.07 -20.06 15.47
N GLU A 21 17.96 -20.60 14.64
CA GLU A 21 18.08 -22.05 14.40
C GLU A 21 18.44 -22.80 15.69
N GLU A 22 19.47 -22.32 16.42
CA GLU A 22 19.96 -22.96 17.64
C GLU A 22 18.99 -22.85 18.82
N ALA A 23 18.36 -21.68 19.02
CA ALA A 23 17.56 -21.40 20.21
C ALA A 23 16.07 -21.71 20.06
N GLU A 24 15.53 -21.66 18.83
CA GLU A 24 14.07 -21.70 18.58
C GLU A 24 13.67 -22.81 17.61
N GLY A 25 14.62 -23.66 17.18
CA GLY A 25 14.35 -24.73 16.21
C GLY A 25 14.12 -24.22 14.79
N GLY A 26 14.60 -23.02 14.48
CA GLY A 26 14.52 -22.38 13.16
C GLY A 26 13.43 -21.31 13.05
N PHE A 27 13.58 -20.47 12.02
CA PHE A 27 12.69 -19.32 11.82
C PHE A 27 11.23 -19.73 11.53
N ASP A 28 10.99 -20.93 10.99
CA ASP A 28 9.63 -21.41 10.71
C ASP A 28 8.82 -21.61 12.01
N GLN A 29 9.43 -22.18 13.06
CA GLN A 29 8.80 -22.28 14.37
C GLN A 29 8.69 -20.92 15.05
N PHE A 30 9.78 -20.14 15.03
CA PHE A 30 9.84 -18.83 15.66
C PHE A 30 8.73 -17.88 15.18
N THR A 31 8.48 -17.84 13.87
CA THR A 31 7.46 -16.98 13.25
C THR A 31 6.02 -17.48 13.44
N ARG A 32 5.81 -18.69 13.97
CA ARG A 32 4.48 -19.19 14.36
C ARG A 32 4.17 -19.01 15.83
N SER A 33 4.85 -18.07 16.51
CA SER A 33 4.65 -17.85 17.94
C SER A 33 3.22 -17.39 18.29
N TYR A 34 2.48 -16.84 17.32
CA TYR A 34 1.05 -16.55 17.42
C TYR A 34 0.16 -17.79 17.62
N ASN A 35 0.69 -19.01 17.49
CA ASN A 35 0.00 -20.27 17.88
C ASN A 35 0.19 -20.62 19.36
N SER A 36 0.95 -19.81 20.11
CA SER A 36 1.23 -20.04 21.53
C SER A 36 0.99 -18.80 22.39
N PHE A 37 1.29 -17.60 21.89
CA PHE A 37 1.00 -16.32 22.55
C PHE A 37 -0.43 -15.85 22.27
N GLY A 38 -0.94 -14.96 23.12
CA GLY A 38 -2.35 -14.56 23.09
C GLY A 38 -3.26 -15.71 23.51
N GLU A 39 -4.47 -15.72 22.96
CA GLU A 39 -5.49 -16.73 23.23
C GLU A 39 -5.44 -17.92 22.26
N GLN A 40 -5.28 -19.13 22.82
CA GLN A 40 -5.15 -20.38 22.06
C GLN A 40 -6.11 -21.44 22.59
N ARG A 41 -6.95 -21.97 21.69
CA ARG A 41 -7.83 -23.10 22.01
C ARG A 41 -7.10 -24.42 21.75
N GLN A 42 -6.96 -25.22 22.80
CA GLN A 42 -6.34 -26.54 22.74
C GLN A 42 -7.34 -27.62 22.27
N PRO A 43 -6.87 -28.78 21.75
CA PRO A 43 -7.75 -29.86 21.30
C PRO A 43 -8.69 -30.44 22.37
N ASP A 44 -8.32 -30.34 23.65
CA ASP A 44 -9.13 -30.78 24.79
C ASP A 44 -10.18 -29.74 25.24
N GLY A 45 -10.23 -28.59 24.57
CA GLY A 45 -11.14 -27.48 24.89
C GLY A 45 -10.59 -26.47 25.89
N THR A 46 -9.39 -26.67 26.42
CA THR A 46 -8.71 -25.71 27.29
C THR A 46 -8.36 -24.43 26.50
N LEU A 47 -8.61 -23.26 27.07
CA LEU A 47 -8.07 -22.00 26.56
C LEU A 47 -6.77 -21.66 27.28
N VAL A 48 -5.68 -21.54 26.52
CA VAL A 48 -4.38 -21.11 27.03
C VAL A 48 -4.17 -19.66 26.63
N PHE A 49 -3.76 -18.86 27.60
CA PHE A 49 -3.39 -17.47 27.40
C PHE A 49 -1.92 -17.30 27.75
N LYS A 50 -1.14 -16.67 26.87
CA LYS A 50 0.27 -16.44 27.12
C LYS A 50 0.71 -15.05 26.70
N GLU A 51 1.41 -14.38 27.59
CA GLU A 51 1.85 -13.00 27.41
C GLU A 51 3.34 -12.82 27.73
N TRP A 52 3.94 -11.77 27.17
CA TRP A 52 5.28 -11.32 27.54
C TRP A 52 5.18 -9.95 28.22
N ALA A 53 5.47 -9.91 29.53
CA ALA A 53 5.36 -8.72 30.36
C ALA A 53 6.44 -8.74 31.44
N PRO A 54 7.72 -8.53 31.08
CA PRO A 54 8.84 -8.70 31.99
C PRO A 54 8.87 -7.68 33.15
N GLY A 55 8.26 -6.50 32.97
CA GLY A 55 8.14 -5.46 33.98
C GLY A 55 6.98 -5.65 34.96
N ALA A 56 6.05 -6.58 34.69
CA ALA A 56 4.89 -6.82 35.53
C ALA A 56 5.26 -7.54 36.84
N GLU A 57 4.59 -7.18 37.93
CA GLU A 57 4.69 -7.91 39.21
C GLU A 57 3.73 -9.10 39.23
N ALA A 58 2.55 -8.96 38.63
CA ALA A 58 1.59 -10.04 38.42
C ALA A 58 0.67 -9.73 37.23
N LEU A 59 0.20 -10.78 36.55
CA LEU A 59 -0.81 -10.69 35.51
C LEU A 59 -2.07 -11.47 35.88
N PHE A 60 -3.23 -10.97 35.48
CA PHE A 60 -4.53 -11.65 35.61
C PHE A 60 -5.35 -11.47 34.34
N LEU A 61 -6.24 -12.42 34.06
CA LEU A 61 -7.25 -12.29 33.01
C LEU A 61 -8.58 -11.87 33.62
N THR A 62 -9.26 -10.92 33.00
CA THR A 62 -10.60 -10.48 33.39
C THR A 62 -11.47 -10.27 32.17
N GLY A 63 -12.80 -10.32 32.35
CA GLY A 63 -13.75 -10.09 31.27
C GLY A 63 -15.16 -10.52 31.62
N ASP A 64 -16.03 -10.56 30.62
CA ASP A 64 -17.44 -10.93 30.83
C ASP A 64 -17.59 -12.32 31.46
N PHE A 65 -16.72 -13.27 31.07
CA PHE A 65 -16.75 -14.66 31.50
C PHE A 65 -16.61 -14.85 33.02
N ASN A 66 -15.98 -13.90 33.72
CA ASN A 66 -15.77 -13.96 35.17
C ASN A 66 -16.43 -12.80 35.93
N GLY A 67 -17.35 -12.07 35.29
CA GLY A 67 -18.02 -10.91 35.88
C GLY A 67 -17.05 -9.75 36.18
N TRP A 68 -15.99 -9.61 35.38
CA TRP A 68 -14.95 -8.59 35.54
C TRP A 68 -14.21 -8.64 36.90
N ASP A 69 -14.14 -9.83 37.50
CA ASP A 69 -13.26 -10.07 38.64
C ASP A 69 -11.80 -9.99 38.19
N LYS A 70 -11.01 -9.17 38.90
CA LYS A 70 -9.66 -8.74 38.50
C LYS A 70 -8.56 -9.69 38.96
N PHE A 71 -8.85 -10.62 39.86
CA PHE A 71 -7.84 -11.43 40.55
C PHE A 71 -8.12 -12.93 40.52
N SER A 72 -9.34 -13.32 40.12
CA SER A 72 -9.78 -14.71 40.09
C SER A 72 -8.98 -15.62 39.15
N HIS A 73 -8.34 -15.08 38.12
CA HIS A 73 -7.61 -15.86 37.10
C HIS A 73 -6.17 -15.34 36.92
N PRO A 74 -5.26 -15.63 37.88
CA PRO A 74 -3.85 -15.23 37.80
C PRO A 74 -3.08 -16.04 36.76
N TYR A 75 -2.20 -15.38 36.02
CA TYR A 75 -1.21 -16.08 35.20
C TYR A 75 -0.08 -16.61 36.09
N THR A 76 0.52 -17.73 35.66
CA THR A 76 1.74 -18.27 36.23
C THR A 76 2.95 -17.61 35.57
N HIS A 77 3.86 -17.05 36.37
CA HIS A 77 5.12 -16.50 35.88
C HIS A 77 6.01 -17.62 35.33
N MET A 78 6.60 -17.39 34.17
CA MET A 78 7.54 -18.27 33.49
C MET A 78 8.90 -17.59 33.33
N ASP A 79 9.91 -18.34 32.89
CA ASP A 79 11.21 -17.77 32.57
C ASP A 79 11.11 -16.68 31.48
N PHE A 80 12.10 -15.78 31.48
CA PHE A 80 12.23 -14.69 30.51
C PHE A 80 11.08 -13.67 30.51
N GLY A 81 10.36 -13.53 31.64
CA GLY A 81 9.27 -12.56 31.80
C GLY A 81 8.00 -12.91 31.03
N LYS A 82 7.84 -14.19 30.70
CA LYS A 82 6.63 -14.73 30.07
C LYS A 82 5.64 -15.15 31.16
N TRP A 83 4.36 -15.18 30.81
CA TRP A 83 3.28 -15.50 31.72
C TRP A 83 2.28 -16.40 31.02
N GLU A 84 1.74 -17.40 31.70
CA GLU A 84 0.78 -18.35 31.11
C GLU A 84 -0.39 -18.67 32.05
N LEU A 85 -1.60 -18.73 31.49
CA LEU A 85 -2.84 -19.10 32.19
C LEU A 85 -3.57 -20.16 31.38
N HIS A 86 -4.06 -21.19 32.08
CA HIS A 86 -4.88 -22.26 31.50
C HIS A 86 -6.29 -22.19 32.06
N LEU A 87 -7.30 -22.01 31.21
CA LEU A 87 -8.70 -22.08 31.55
C LEU A 87 -9.30 -23.39 31.03
N PRO A 88 -9.61 -24.37 31.91
CA PRO A 88 -10.23 -25.61 31.47
C PRO A 88 -11.63 -25.35 30.92
N PRO A 89 -12.15 -26.23 30.05
CA PRO A 89 -13.52 -26.13 29.58
C PRO A 89 -14.52 -26.19 30.74
N ASN A 90 -15.71 -25.63 30.53
CA ASN A 90 -16.81 -25.75 31.47
C ASN A 90 -17.18 -27.23 31.68
N LYS A 91 -17.88 -27.53 32.78
CA LYS A 91 -18.28 -28.93 33.11
C LYS A 91 -19.11 -29.62 32.02
N ASP A 92 -19.78 -28.85 31.17
CA ASP A 92 -20.56 -29.33 30.03
C ASP A 92 -19.73 -29.45 28.73
N GLY A 93 -18.43 -29.18 28.79
CA GLY A 93 -17.50 -29.22 27.65
C GLY A 93 -17.49 -27.96 26.79
N THR A 94 -18.28 -26.94 27.14
CA THR A 94 -18.28 -25.66 26.41
C THR A 94 -17.04 -24.82 26.73
N SER A 95 -16.71 -23.88 25.84
CA SER A 95 -15.60 -22.95 26.07
C SER A 95 -15.82 -22.14 27.35
N PRO A 96 -14.79 -21.94 28.19
CA PRO A 96 -14.92 -21.13 29.40
C PRO A 96 -15.10 -19.64 29.08
N VAL A 97 -14.74 -19.21 27.87
CA VAL A 97 -14.94 -17.86 27.36
C VAL A 97 -15.78 -17.95 26.08
N CYS A 98 -16.91 -17.25 26.05
CA CYS A 98 -17.80 -17.26 24.89
C CYS A 98 -17.20 -16.45 23.73
N HIS A 99 -17.33 -16.94 22.49
CA HIS A 99 -17.04 -16.14 21.31
C HIS A 99 -17.80 -14.80 21.36
N GLY A 100 -17.10 -13.71 21.03
CA GLY A 100 -17.65 -12.36 21.06
C GLY A 100 -17.68 -11.69 22.44
N SER A 101 -17.26 -12.38 23.51
CA SER A 101 -17.17 -11.77 24.84
C SER A 101 -15.92 -10.91 25.01
N GLN A 102 -16.01 -9.92 25.89
CA GLN A 102 -14.95 -8.97 26.15
C GLN A 102 -13.95 -9.50 27.18
N LEU A 103 -12.68 -9.18 26.95
CA LEU A 103 -11.54 -9.55 27.79
C LEU A 103 -10.63 -8.34 28.03
N LYS A 104 -9.86 -8.39 29.11
CA LYS A 104 -8.69 -7.53 29.37
C LYS A 104 -7.64 -8.31 30.16
N VAL A 105 -6.38 -7.99 29.92
CA VAL A 105 -5.27 -8.35 30.82
C VAL A 105 -5.18 -7.29 31.91
N VAL A 106 -5.15 -7.71 33.16
CA VAL A 106 -4.87 -6.84 34.31
C VAL A 106 -3.39 -6.98 34.65
N VAL A 107 -2.66 -5.89 34.52
CA VAL A 107 -1.24 -5.81 34.85
C VAL A 107 -1.09 -5.12 36.20
N HIS A 108 -0.50 -5.81 37.17
CA HIS A 108 -0.11 -5.24 38.44
C HIS A 108 1.37 -4.82 38.35
N THR A 109 1.65 -3.55 38.57
CA THR A 109 3.02 -3.02 38.51
C THR A 109 3.71 -3.14 39.88
N LYS A 110 5.04 -3.03 39.89
CA LYS A 110 5.85 -3.00 41.12
C LYS A 110 5.50 -1.82 42.04
N ASP A 111 5.00 -0.73 41.47
CA ASP A 111 4.56 0.46 42.19
C ASP A 111 3.12 0.31 42.75
N GLY A 112 2.48 -0.84 42.54
CA GLY A 112 1.13 -1.15 43.04
C GLY A 112 -0.01 -0.63 42.15
N GLU A 113 0.31 -0.12 40.95
CA GLU A 113 -0.72 0.30 39.99
C GLU A 113 -1.39 -0.91 39.34
N ARG A 114 -2.64 -0.71 38.91
CA ARG A 114 -3.45 -1.73 38.22
C ARG A 114 -3.85 -1.18 36.87
N LEU A 115 -3.33 -1.80 35.82
CA LEU A 115 -3.49 -1.36 34.45
C LEU A 115 -4.35 -2.37 33.70
N TYR A 116 -5.30 -1.90 32.90
CA TYR A 116 -6.06 -2.76 31.98
C TYR A 116 -5.44 -2.64 30.59
N ARG A 117 -5.19 -3.77 29.97
CA ARG A 117 -4.54 -3.86 28.67
C ARG A 117 -5.29 -4.82 27.76
N ILE A 118 -5.22 -4.53 26.46
CA ILE A 118 -5.51 -5.50 25.42
C ILE A 118 -4.26 -6.38 25.24
N SER A 119 -4.45 -7.67 24.98
CA SER A 119 -3.33 -8.55 24.62
C SER A 119 -2.61 -8.00 23.38
N PRO A 120 -1.27 -7.91 23.35
CA PRO A 120 -0.51 -7.59 22.13
C PRO A 120 -0.86 -8.49 20.94
N TRP A 121 -1.36 -9.70 21.23
CA TRP A 121 -1.69 -10.76 20.28
C TRP A 121 -3.19 -10.88 19.99
N ALA A 122 -4.00 -9.93 20.46
CA ALA A 122 -5.45 -9.93 20.26
C ALA A 122 -5.82 -10.02 18.77
N LYS A 123 -6.66 -11.00 18.43
CA LYS A 123 -7.12 -11.26 17.05
C LYS A 123 -8.22 -10.31 16.59
N TYR A 124 -8.97 -9.75 17.53
CA TYR A 124 -10.06 -8.81 17.26
C TYR A 124 -10.31 -7.90 18.46
N VAL A 125 -10.58 -6.64 18.17
CA VAL A 125 -10.93 -5.62 19.17
C VAL A 125 -12.06 -4.78 18.61
N THR A 126 -12.91 -4.21 19.46
CA THR A 126 -14.04 -3.38 19.00
C THR A 126 -14.23 -2.18 19.89
N GLN A 127 -14.79 -1.10 19.34
CA GLN A 127 -15.20 0.08 20.11
C GLN A 127 -16.72 0.15 20.23
N GLN A 128 -17.22 0.23 21.47
CA GLN A 128 -18.63 0.53 21.70
C GLN A 128 -18.93 2.00 21.42
N ARG A 129 -20.16 2.32 20.97
CA ARG A 129 -20.54 3.69 20.53
C ARG A 129 -20.30 4.78 21.59
N ASP A 130 -20.43 4.44 22.87
CA ASP A 130 -20.31 5.38 23.98
C ASP A 130 -18.94 5.30 24.67
N SER A 131 -17.98 4.53 24.12
CA SER A 131 -16.64 4.35 24.66
C SER A 131 -15.57 5.03 23.80
N VAL A 132 -14.57 5.62 24.46
CA VAL A 132 -13.36 6.14 23.79
C VAL A 132 -12.33 5.02 23.58
N VAL A 133 -12.38 3.97 24.40
CA VAL A 133 -11.37 2.90 24.46
C VAL A 133 -11.94 1.63 23.79
N TYR A 134 -11.07 0.90 23.07
CA TYR A 134 -11.42 -0.39 22.50
C TYR A 134 -11.40 -1.52 23.54
N ASP A 135 -12.22 -2.54 23.30
CA ASP A 135 -12.27 -3.77 24.06
C ASP A 135 -11.65 -4.91 23.27
N TRP A 136 -10.91 -5.79 23.94
CA TRP A 136 -10.45 -7.04 23.34
C TRP A 136 -11.62 -8.02 23.29
N VAL A 137 -11.91 -8.52 22.09
CA VAL A 137 -13.02 -9.44 21.83
C VAL A 137 -12.46 -10.82 21.56
N HIS A 138 -12.90 -11.81 22.33
CA HIS A 138 -12.52 -13.20 22.11
C HIS A 138 -13.08 -13.70 20.76
N TRP A 139 -12.19 -13.90 19.78
CA TRP A 139 -12.57 -14.29 18.42
C TRP A 139 -12.35 -15.78 18.16
N ASP A 140 -13.33 -16.62 18.54
CA ASP A 140 -13.38 -18.06 18.23
C ASP A 140 -14.72 -18.43 17.54
N PRO A 141 -14.96 -18.00 16.29
CA PRO A 141 -16.26 -18.18 15.65
C PRO A 141 -16.60 -19.67 15.50
N PRO A 142 -17.85 -20.11 15.80
CA PRO A 142 -18.24 -21.52 15.67
C PRO A 142 -18.15 -22.08 14.24
N SER A 143 -18.15 -21.20 13.24
CA SER A 143 -18.05 -21.54 11.82
C SER A 143 -17.11 -20.54 11.15
N PRO A 144 -15.78 -20.74 11.28
CA PRO A 144 -14.80 -19.84 10.68
C PRO A 144 -14.88 -19.88 9.16
N TYR A 145 -14.54 -18.76 8.50
CA TYR A 145 -14.45 -18.72 7.04
C TYR A 145 -13.41 -19.72 6.52
N VAL A 146 -13.80 -20.51 5.51
CA VAL A 146 -12.93 -21.47 4.83
C VAL A 146 -12.55 -20.90 3.46
N LEU A 147 -11.26 -20.66 3.27
CA LEU A 147 -10.68 -20.17 2.03
C LEU A 147 -10.91 -21.16 0.88
N LYS A 148 -11.35 -20.65 -0.29
CA LYS A 148 -11.78 -21.48 -1.42
C LYS A 148 -10.81 -21.41 -2.61
N HIS A 149 -10.10 -20.30 -2.79
CA HIS A 149 -9.27 -20.05 -3.94
C HIS A 149 -7.77 -20.07 -3.58
N PRO A 150 -6.91 -20.58 -4.46
CA PRO A 150 -5.46 -20.50 -4.27
C PRO A 150 -4.98 -19.06 -4.51
N ARG A 151 -3.80 -18.75 -3.99
CA ARG A 151 -3.09 -17.51 -4.32
C ARG A 151 -2.86 -17.42 -5.83
N PRO A 152 -3.07 -16.26 -6.47
CA PRO A 152 -2.59 -16.02 -7.82
C PRO A 152 -1.07 -16.15 -7.89
N LYS A 153 -0.54 -16.46 -9.07
CA LYS A 153 0.92 -16.42 -9.30
C LYS A 153 1.42 -14.98 -9.27
N LYS A 154 2.68 -14.78 -8.87
CA LYS A 154 3.36 -13.48 -8.96
C LYS A 154 3.23 -12.89 -10.37
N PRO A 155 2.61 -11.71 -10.54
CA PRO A 155 2.47 -11.08 -11.86
C PRO A 155 3.84 -10.73 -12.46
N ARG A 156 3.93 -10.72 -13.80
CA ARG A 156 5.15 -10.30 -14.52
C ARG A 156 5.57 -8.87 -14.17
N SER A 157 4.59 -8.00 -13.98
CA SER A 157 4.71 -6.59 -13.60
C SER A 157 3.52 -6.24 -12.72
N LEU A 158 3.72 -5.34 -11.76
CA LEU A 158 2.66 -4.92 -10.85
C LEU A 158 1.92 -3.71 -11.37
N ARG A 159 0.60 -3.82 -11.40
CA ARG A 159 -0.35 -2.74 -11.59
C ARG A 159 -1.22 -2.73 -10.34
N ILE A 160 -0.84 -1.85 -9.42
CA ILE A 160 -1.33 -1.79 -8.05
C ILE A 160 -2.47 -0.78 -7.94
N TYR A 161 -3.60 -1.20 -7.39
CA TYR A 161 -4.71 -0.32 -7.00
C TYR A 161 -4.67 -0.13 -5.48
N GLU A 162 -4.13 1.00 -5.03
CA GLU A 162 -4.02 1.36 -3.62
C GLU A 162 -5.39 1.77 -3.07
N SER A 163 -5.79 1.12 -1.98
CA SER A 163 -7.17 1.08 -1.51
C SER A 163 -7.29 1.21 -0.01
N HIS A 164 -8.33 1.91 0.42
CA HIS A 164 -8.75 1.98 1.82
C HIS A 164 -10.23 1.60 1.93
N VAL A 165 -10.53 0.53 2.67
CA VAL A 165 -11.88 -0.06 2.74
C VAL A 165 -12.92 0.93 3.25
N GLY A 166 -12.64 1.62 4.35
CA GLY A 166 -13.62 2.50 5.01
C GLY A 166 -14.12 3.68 4.18
N ILE A 167 -13.41 4.11 3.12
CA ILE A 167 -13.82 5.23 2.27
C ILE A 167 -14.36 4.76 0.91
N ALA A 168 -14.49 3.44 0.72
CA ALA A 168 -14.77 2.82 -0.56
C ALA A 168 -16.28 2.76 -0.90
N SER A 169 -16.99 3.85 -0.62
CA SER A 169 -18.42 4.03 -0.88
C SER A 169 -18.70 5.49 -1.22
N PRO A 170 -19.72 5.81 -2.02
CA PRO A 170 -20.17 7.19 -2.22
C PRO A 170 -20.88 7.79 -1.00
N GLU A 171 -21.20 6.97 0.00
CA GLU A 171 -21.86 7.42 1.23
C GLU A 171 -20.84 7.99 2.22
N GLY A 172 -21.22 9.05 2.93
CA GLY A 172 -20.42 9.64 4.02
C GLY A 172 -20.48 8.81 5.30
N ARG A 173 -19.98 7.58 5.26
CA ARG A 173 -19.84 6.66 6.39
C ARG A 173 -18.71 5.67 6.14
N ILE A 174 -18.28 4.98 7.19
CA ILE A 174 -17.31 3.88 7.09
C ILE A 174 -17.95 2.74 6.27
N ALA A 175 -17.36 2.41 5.13
CA ALA A 175 -17.76 1.27 4.30
C ALA A 175 -17.15 -0.05 4.84
N SER A 176 -17.80 -1.17 4.51
CA SER A 176 -17.41 -2.50 5.01
C SER A 176 -16.55 -3.31 4.05
N TYR A 177 -15.90 -4.36 4.56
CA TYR A 177 -15.21 -5.39 3.77
C TYR A 177 -16.14 -5.99 2.71
N SER A 178 -17.38 -6.33 3.08
CA SER A 178 -18.36 -6.91 2.15
C SER A 178 -18.76 -5.91 1.05
N ASN A 179 -18.87 -4.60 1.37
CA ASN A 179 -19.09 -3.58 0.35
C ASN A 179 -17.91 -3.50 -0.63
N PHE A 180 -16.68 -3.50 -0.13
CA PHE A 180 -15.49 -3.49 -0.98
C PHE A 180 -15.46 -4.73 -1.90
N THR A 181 -15.75 -5.89 -1.32
CA THR A 181 -15.82 -7.18 -2.03
C THR A 181 -16.84 -7.15 -3.17
N ALA A 182 -18.06 -6.70 -2.90
CA ALA A 182 -19.14 -6.72 -3.87
C ALA A 182 -19.04 -5.61 -4.93
N ASN A 183 -18.60 -4.41 -4.53
CA ASN A 183 -18.78 -3.19 -5.34
C ASN A 183 -17.47 -2.61 -5.90
N VAL A 184 -16.33 -2.93 -5.31
CA VAL A 184 -15.03 -2.32 -5.64
C VAL A 184 -14.11 -3.31 -6.35
N LEU A 185 -14.01 -4.56 -5.88
CA LEU A 185 -13.21 -5.60 -6.55
C LEU A 185 -13.56 -5.76 -8.05
N PRO A 186 -14.85 -5.78 -8.47
CA PRO A 186 -15.19 -5.86 -9.88
C PRO A 186 -14.67 -4.68 -10.71
N ARG A 187 -14.63 -3.47 -10.13
CA ARG A 187 -14.12 -2.26 -10.79
C ARG A 187 -12.61 -2.32 -10.98
N ILE A 188 -11.89 -2.72 -9.92
CA ILE A 188 -10.43 -2.92 -9.96
C ILE A 188 -10.08 -3.93 -11.06
N LYS A 189 -10.83 -5.04 -11.13
CA LYS A 189 -10.65 -6.05 -12.17
C LYS A 189 -10.95 -5.50 -13.57
N ASP A 190 -12.04 -4.75 -13.76
CA ASP A 190 -12.38 -4.16 -15.05
C ASP A 190 -11.27 -3.23 -15.55
N LEU A 191 -10.77 -2.35 -14.68
CA LEU A 191 -9.67 -1.42 -14.91
C LEU A 191 -8.33 -2.11 -15.29
N GLY A 192 -8.20 -3.43 -15.13
CA GLY A 192 -7.01 -4.17 -15.54
C GLY A 192 -5.86 -4.17 -14.54
N TYR A 193 -6.09 -3.68 -13.31
CA TYR A 193 -5.17 -3.84 -12.20
C TYR A 193 -5.08 -5.33 -11.81
N ASN A 194 -3.89 -5.74 -11.39
CA ASN A 194 -3.60 -7.14 -11.02
C ASN A 194 -3.16 -7.28 -9.56
N CYS A 195 -3.00 -6.17 -8.85
CA CYS A 195 -2.58 -6.10 -7.47
C CYS A 195 -3.42 -5.05 -6.73
N ILE A 196 -3.77 -5.31 -5.47
CA ILE A 196 -4.37 -4.36 -4.54
C ILE A 196 -3.37 -4.09 -3.42
N GLN A 197 -3.06 -2.83 -3.14
CA GLN A 197 -2.41 -2.44 -1.89
C GLN A 197 -3.51 -2.04 -0.91
N LEU A 198 -3.68 -2.80 0.17
CA LEU A 198 -4.77 -2.62 1.12
C LEU A 198 -4.27 -1.90 2.38
N MET A 199 -4.64 -0.63 2.48
CA MET A 199 -4.26 0.26 3.57
C MET A 199 -5.16 0.09 4.79
N ALA A 200 -4.65 0.51 5.96
CA ALA A 200 -5.42 0.68 7.19
C ALA A 200 -6.17 -0.58 7.68
N ILE A 201 -5.59 -1.76 7.49
CA ILE A 201 -6.17 -3.04 7.91
C ILE A 201 -5.75 -3.44 9.32
N MET A 202 -4.49 -3.25 9.68
CA MET A 202 -4.05 -3.40 11.07
C MET A 202 -4.82 -2.41 11.94
N GLU A 203 -5.35 -2.86 13.07
CA GLU A 203 -6.24 -2.05 13.87
C GLU A 203 -5.55 -0.80 14.43
N HIS A 204 -6.25 0.32 14.31
CA HIS A 204 -5.78 1.65 14.68
C HIS A 204 -6.94 2.42 15.32
N ALA A 205 -6.81 2.87 16.57
CA ALA A 205 -7.93 3.54 17.26
C ALA A 205 -8.29 4.90 16.64
N TYR A 206 -7.34 5.63 16.07
CA TYR A 206 -7.59 6.95 15.47
C TYR A 206 -7.83 6.84 13.95
N TYR A 207 -9.09 6.94 13.51
CA TYR A 207 -9.46 6.71 12.11
C TYR A 207 -8.77 7.68 11.13
N ALA A 208 -8.61 8.95 11.52
CA ALA A 208 -7.93 9.95 10.71
C ALA A 208 -6.39 9.80 10.68
N SER A 209 -5.82 8.80 11.37
CA SER A 209 -4.42 8.39 11.13
C SER A 209 -4.23 7.69 9.80
N PHE A 210 -5.32 7.39 9.09
CA PHE A 210 -5.30 6.67 7.81
C PHE A 210 -4.67 5.27 7.91
N GLY A 211 -4.66 4.68 9.12
CA GLY A 211 -4.05 3.38 9.37
C GLY A 211 -2.62 3.43 9.89
N TYR A 212 -2.00 4.60 10.04
CA TYR A 212 -0.60 4.69 10.48
C TYR A 212 -0.42 4.59 12.00
N GLN A 213 -1.46 4.85 12.81
CA GLN A 213 -1.38 4.79 14.28
C GLN A 213 -1.87 3.44 14.83
N ILE A 214 -1.09 2.38 14.61
CA ILE A 214 -1.46 1.01 15.00
C ILE A 214 -1.57 0.86 16.51
N THR A 215 -2.65 0.22 16.95
CA THR A 215 -2.93 -0.11 18.36
C THR A 215 -2.90 -1.63 18.62
N SER A 216 -3.44 -2.45 17.71
CA SER A 216 -3.48 -3.91 17.85
C SER A 216 -2.99 -4.61 16.58
N PHE A 217 -1.75 -5.10 16.61
CA PHE A 217 -1.00 -5.51 15.42
C PHE A 217 -1.56 -6.78 14.74
N PHE A 218 -2.20 -7.67 15.50
CA PHE A 218 -2.77 -8.93 14.99
C PHE A 218 -4.27 -8.81 14.66
N ALA A 219 -4.89 -7.67 14.96
CA ALA A 219 -6.31 -7.46 14.75
C ALA A 219 -6.57 -6.83 13.38
N ALA A 220 -7.45 -7.46 12.60
CA ALA A 220 -8.06 -6.82 11.44
C ALA A 220 -9.04 -5.76 11.92
N SER A 221 -8.98 -4.56 11.33
CA SER A 221 -9.73 -3.40 11.82
C SER A 221 -11.23 -3.69 11.83
N SER A 222 -11.81 -3.56 13.01
CA SER A 222 -13.22 -3.85 13.29
C SER A 222 -14.18 -2.87 12.65
N ARG A 223 -13.69 -1.69 12.26
CA ARG A 223 -14.46 -0.65 11.57
C ARG A 223 -15.13 -1.14 10.31
N TYR A 224 -14.50 -2.05 9.59
CA TYR A 224 -14.98 -2.50 8.29
C TYR A 224 -15.74 -3.83 8.37
N GLY A 225 -15.72 -4.50 9.52
CA GLY A 225 -16.34 -5.80 9.71
C GLY A 225 -15.49 -6.74 10.56
N THR A 226 -15.71 -8.02 10.37
CA THR A 226 -15.09 -9.13 11.10
C THR A 226 -13.83 -9.64 10.38
N PRO A 227 -12.94 -10.36 11.09
CA PRO A 227 -11.82 -11.07 10.48
C PRO A 227 -12.23 -11.99 9.31
N ASP A 228 -13.38 -12.65 9.42
CA ASP A 228 -13.87 -13.58 8.39
C ASP A 228 -14.34 -12.85 7.13
N GLU A 229 -14.90 -11.64 7.24
CA GLU A 229 -15.24 -10.81 6.08
C GLU A 229 -13.99 -10.28 5.35
N LEU A 230 -12.88 -10.04 6.06
CA LEU A 230 -11.60 -9.73 5.43
C LEU A 230 -11.02 -10.96 4.69
N LYS A 231 -11.11 -12.15 5.29
CA LYS A 231 -10.72 -13.40 4.60
C LYS A 231 -11.53 -13.60 3.31
N GLU A 232 -12.85 -13.37 3.37
CA GLU A 232 -13.70 -13.43 2.18
C GLU A 232 -13.27 -12.42 1.10
N LEU A 233 -12.97 -11.17 1.48
CA LEU A 233 -12.49 -10.14 0.54
C LEU A 233 -11.25 -10.62 -0.21
N ILE A 234 -10.24 -11.11 0.50
CA ILE A 234 -8.97 -11.56 -0.09
C ILE A 234 -9.20 -12.80 -0.97
N ASP A 235 -10.00 -13.76 -0.49
CA ASP A 235 -10.35 -14.97 -1.23
C ASP A 235 -11.11 -14.67 -2.54
N VAL A 236 -12.01 -13.68 -2.53
CA VAL A 236 -12.71 -13.22 -3.74
C VAL A 236 -11.76 -12.48 -4.67
N ALA A 237 -10.84 -11.65 -4.17
CA ALA A 237 -9.80 -11.03 -5.00
C ALA A 237 -8.92 -12.09 -5.68
N HIS A 238 -8.54 -13.15 -4.94
CA HIS A 238 -7.81 -14.30 -5.48
C HIS A 238 -8.59 -15.04 -6.57
N SER A 239 -9.91 -15.21 -6.41
CA SER A 239 -10.78 -15.77 -7.45
C SER A 239 -10.77 -14.96 -8.75
N MET A 240 -10.49 -13.66 -8.66
CA MET A 240 -10.35 -12.75 -9.80
C MET A 240 -8.90 -12.69 -10.34
N GLY A 241 -7.97 -13.46 -9.78
CA GLY A 241 -6.56 -13.45 -10.16
C GLY A 241 -5.84 -12.16 -9.76
N ILE A 242 -6.28 -11.50 -8.70
CA ILE A 242 -5.70 -10.26 -8.17
C ILE A 242 -4.92 -10.60 -6.90
N VAL A 243 -3.63 -10.25 -6.85
CA VAL A 243 -2.84 -10.37 -5.63
C VAL A 243 -3.19 -9.23 -4.66
N VAL A 244 -3.14 -9.48 -3.35
CA VAL A 244 -3.47 -8.49 -2.33
C VAL A 244 -2.29 -8.32 -1.39
N LEU A 245 -1.74 -7.11 -1.33
CA LEU A 245 -0.67 -6.71 -0.43
C LEU A 245 -1.27 -5.95 0.76
N LEU A 246 -0.65 -6.11 1.92
CA LEU A 246 -1.02 -5.39 3.14
C LEU A 246 -0.04 -4.25 3.42
N ASP A 247 -0.54 -3.09 3.86
CA ASP A 247 0.28 -2.06 4.52
C ASP A 247 0.75 -2.57 5.88
N MET A 248 2.07 -2.67 6.03
CA MET A 248 2.76 -3.21 7.18
C MET A 248 3.47 -2.09 7.93
N VAL A 249 2.81 -1.60 8.98
CA VAL A 249 3.31 -0.50 9.81
C VAL A 249 4.09 -1.07 10.99
N HIS A 250 5.35 -1.43 10.74
CA HIS A 250 6.29 -1.87 11.77
C HIS A 250 7.33 -0.80 12.14
N SER A 251 7.23 0.39 11.58
CA SER A 251 8.13 1.52 11.87
C SER A 251 7.90 2.14 13.25
N HIS A 252 6.66 2.10 13.74
CA HIS A 252 6.25 2.68 15.02
C HIS A 252 4.94 2.07 15.53
N ALA A 253 4.52 2.47 16.73
CA ALA A 253 3.21 2.14 17.29
C ALA A 253 2.57 3.38 17.94
N SER A 254 1.24 3.36 18.07
CA SER A 254 0.49 4.41 18.77
C SER A 254 0.94 4.55 20.24
N LYS A 255 0.86 5.78 20.77
CA LYS A 255 1.06 6.05 22.20
C LYS A 255 -0.10 5.59 23.10
N ASN A 256 -1.20 5.12 22.53
CA ASN A 256 -2.32 4.57 23.29
C ASN A 256 -1.88 3.44 24.23
N THR A 257 -2.29 3.53 25.50
CA THR A 257 -1.91 2.56 26.56
C THR A 257 -3.04 1.61 26.97
N GLU A 258 -4.30 2.06 26.95
CA GLU A 258 -5.44 1.23 27.38
C GLU A 258 -5.92 0.25 26.31
N ASP A 259 -5.80 0.65 25.05
CA ASP A 259 -6.15 -0.12 23.86
C ASP A 259 -5.00 -0.28 22.86
N GLY A 260 -3.81 0.19 23.19
CA GLY A 260 -2.60 0.04 22.38
C GLY A 260 -1.50 -0.74 23.07
N LEU A 261 -0.39 -0.92 22.35
CA LEU A 261 0.79 -1.66 22.81
C LEU A 261 1.64 -0.87 23.83
N ASN A 262 1.45 0.44 23.92
CA ASN A 262 2.27 1.31 24.75
C ASN A 262 2.10 0.99 26.24
N ARG A 263 3.21 0.92 26.98
CA ARG A 263 3.23 0.63 28.42
C ARG A 263 2.43 -0.61 28.81
N PHE A 264 2.53 -1.66 28.00
CA PHE A 264 1.83 -2.93 28.22
C PHE A 264 2.09 -3.46 29.63
N ASP A 265 3.35 -3.69 30.01
CA ASP A 265 3.73 -4.17 31.35
C ASP A 265 3.89 -3.04 32.40
N GLY A 266 3.46 -1.82 32.07
CA GLY A 266 3.61 -0.62 32.89
C GLY A 266 4.90 0.17 32.65
N SER A 267 5.94 -0.46 32.07
CA SER A 267 7.21 0.18 31.73
C SER A 267 7.13 0.97 30.42
N ASP A 268 8.10 1.84 30.15
CA ASP A 268 8.23 2.49 28.84
C ASP A 268 8.96 1.63 27.81
N SER A 269 9.58 0.51 28.20
CA SER A 269 10.63 -0.17 27.40
C SER A 269 10.34 -1.63 27.08
N CYS A 270 9.12 -2.12 27.31
CA CYS A 270 8.69 -3.49 27.00
C CYS A 270 8.92 -3.85 25.51
N PHE A 271 8.08 -3.34 24.60
CA PHE A 271 8.25 -3.54 23.14
C PHE A 271 9.12 -2.46 22.47
N PHE A 272 9.45 -1.41 23.21
CA PHE A 272 10.00 -0.16 22.68
C PHE A 272 11.34 0.16 23.31
N HIS A 273 12.11 1.07 22.70
CA HIS A 273 13.22 1.67 23.42
C HIS A 273 12.72 2.53 24.59
N GLY A 274 13.52 2.64 25.66
CA GLY A 274 13.24 3.56 26.76
C GLY A 274 13.69 4.99 26.46
N GLY A 275 13.09 5.97 27.13
CA GLY A 275 13.43 7.39 26.97
C GLY A 275 13.24 7.93 25.55
N SER A 276 14.03 8.93 25.16
CA SER A 276 13.86 9.65 23.88
C SER A 276 14.11 8.79 22.64
N ARG A 277 14.94 7.75 22.71
CA ARG A 277 15.13 6.80 21.59
C ARG A 277 13.85 6.04 21.26
N GLY A 278 12.95 5.89 22.23
CA GLY A 278 11.68 5.20 22.09
C GLY A 278 10.52 6.05 21.59
N GLU A 279 10.77 7.29 21.17
CA GLU A 279 9.74 8.26 20.83
C GLU A 279 10.01 8.94 19.48
N HIS A 280 9.02 8.90 18.58
CA HIS A 280 9.06 9.61 17.32
C HIS A 280 8.36 10.97 17.46
N SER A 281 9.14 12.04 17.57
CA SER A 281 8.62 13.37 17.93
C SER A 281 7.62 13.96 16.93
N LEU A 282 7.83 13.78 15.63
CA LEU A 282 6.94 14.32 14.59
C LEU A 282 5.61 13.57 14.49
N TRP A 283 5.63 12.27 14.79
CA TRP A 283 4.44 11.40 14.67
C TRP A 283 3.77 11.16 16.03
N ASP A 284 4.31 11.72 17.10
CA ASP A 284 3.84 11.50 18.48
C ASP A 284 3.65 10.00 18.83
N SER A 285 4.65 9.18 18.48
CA SER A 285 4.54 7.70 18.47
C SER A 285 5.65 6.99 19.24
N ARG A 286 5.51 5.69 19.49
CA ARG A 286 6.53 4.83 20.10
C ARG A 286 7.37 4.10 19.06
N LEU A 287 8.67 3.93 19.33
CA LEU A 287 9.63 3.25 18.45
C LEU A 287 10.10 1.91 19.03
N PHE A 288 9.99 0.86 18.22
CA PHE A 288 10.32 -0.52 18.60
C PHE A 288 11.79 -0.68 18.98
N ASN A 289 12.06 -1.57 19.92
CA ASN A 289 13.41 -2.04 20.17
C ASN A 289 13.68 -3.30 19.34
N TYR A 290 14.12 -3.12 18.09
CA TYR A 290 14.35 -4.23 17.15
C TYR A 290 15.46 -5.20 17.58
N SER A 291 16.31 -4.82 18.54
CA SER A 291 17.33 -5.71 19.13
C SER A 291 16.76 -6.73 20.12
N SER A 292 15.53 -6.51 20.61
CA SER A 292 14.89 -7.39 21.59
C SER A 292 14.35 -8.66 20.94
N TRP A 293 14.68 -9.81 21.52
CA TRP A 293 14.29 -11.13 21.01
C TRP A 293 12.76 -11.31 20.90
N GLU A 294 12.02 -10.87 21.91
CA GLU A 294 10.56 -11.00 21.91
C GLU A 294 9.89 -9.94 21.02
N VAL A 295 10.56 -8.81 20.73
CA VAL A 295 10.11 -7.85 19.70
C VAL A 295 10.30 -8.44 18.30
N LEU A 296 11.44 -9.07 18.02
CA LEU A 296 11.64 -9.83 16.78
C LEU A 296 10.60 -10.94 16.64
N ARG A 297 10.32 -11.69 17.72
CA ARG A 297 9.28 -12.72 17.74
C ARG A 297 7.92 -12.13 17.39
N PHE A 298 7.54 -11.03 18.03
CA PHE A 298 6.28 -10.34 17.80
C PHE A 298 6.13 -9.88 16.35
N LEU A 299 7.08 -9.11 15.83
CA LEU A 299 7.00 -8.51 14.49
C LEU A 299 7.12 -9.57 13.38
N LEU A 300 8.02 -10.55 13.50
CA LEU A 300 8.16 -11.61 12.50
C LEU A 300 6.97 -12.58 12.53
N SER A 301 6.39 -12.83 13.71
CA SER A 301 5.13 -13.58 13.82
C SER A 301 3.94 -12.81 13.27
N ASN A 302 3.96 -11.48 13.35
CA ASN A 302 2.92 -10.64 12.76
C ASN A 302 2.90 -10.77 11.23
N LEU A 303 4.06 -10.72 10.58
CA LEU A 303 4.17 -10.97 9.14
C LEU A 303 3.60 -12.35 8.78
N ARG A 304 3.96 -13.38 9.55
CA ARG A 304 3.48 -14.75 9.32
C ARG A 304 1.97 -14.88 9.52
N TRP A 305 1.42 -14.22 10.54
CA TRP A 305 -0.01 -14.18 10.83
C TRP A 305 -0.80 -13.66 9.62
N TRP A 306 -0.40 -12.53 9.04
CA TRP A 306 -1.09 -11.97 7.87
C TRP A 306 -0.93 -12.85 6.61
N MET A 307 0.19 -13.55 6.45
CA MET A 307 0.38 -14.51 5.35
C MET A 307 -0.44 -15.80 5.51
N GLU A 308 -0.62 -16.32 6.73
CA GLU A 308 -1.28 -17.61 6.97
C GLU A 308 -2.78 -17.46 7.24
N GLU A 309 -3.18 -16.56 8.14
CA GLU A 309 -4.57 -16.39 8.56
C GLU A 309 -5.44 -15.74 7.49
N TYR A 310 -4.92 -14.67 6.87
CA TYR A 310 -5.68 -13.83 5.92
C TYR A 310 -5.27 -14.04 4.47
N ARG A 311 -4.14 -14.70 4.23
CA ARG A 311 -3.62 -15.00 2.89
C ARG A 311 -3.26 -13.76 2.06
N PHE A 312 -2.73 -12.70 2.68
CA PHE A 312 -2.07 -11.63 1.91
C PHE A 312 -0.89 -12.17 1.13
N ASP A 313 -0.63 -11.66 -0.08
CA ASP A 313 0.41 -12.11 -1.03
C ASP A 313 1.76 -11.39 -0.82
N GLY A 314 1.82 -10.53 0.18
CA GLY A 314 3.00 -9.72 0.50
C GLY A 314 2.63 -8.42 1.19
N PHE A 315 3.57 -7.50 1.23
CA PHE A 315 3.49 -6.31 2.08
C PHE A 315 4.09 -5.07 1.42
N ARG A 316 3.54 -3.90 1.75
CA ARG A 316 4.28 -2.64 1.72
C ARG A 316 4.71 -2.33 3.15
N PHE A 317 6.01 -2.16 3.39
CA PHE A 317 6.52 -1.70 4.68
C PHE A 317 6.54 -0.18 4.69
N ASP A 318 5.77 0.41 5.60
CA ASP A 318 5.58 1.86 5.67
C ASP A 318 6.57 2.52 6.64
N GLY A 319 7.03 3.72 6.28
CA GLY A 319 7.99 4.48 7.09
C GLY A 319 9.38 3.83 7.16
N VAL A 320 9.83 3.13 6.11
CA VAL A 320 11.16 2.47 6.10
C VAL A 320 12.28 3.49 6.30
N THR A 321 12.17 4.71 5.75
CA THR A 321 13.14 5.78 6.04
C THR A 321 13.25 6.10 7.53
N SER A 322 12.13 6.06 8.26
CA SER A 322 12.12 6.29 9.72
C SER A 322 12.83 5.17 10.48
N MET A 323 12.71 3.94 10.00
CA MET A 323 13.41 2.78 10.56
C MET A 323 14.91 2.86 10.30
N LEU A 324 15.32 3.10 9.05
CA LEU A 324 16.71 3.01 8.62
C LEU A 324 17.66 3.98 9.32
N TYR A 325 17.16 5.12 9.82
CA TYR A 325 18.00 6.18 10.38
C TYR A 325 17.52 6.60 11.76
N HIS A 326 18.46 6.79 12.69
CA HIS A 326 18.16 7.32 14.03
C HIS A 326 17.59 8.75 14.02
N HIS A 327 17.80 9.53 12.96
CA HIS A 327 17.16 10.84 12.76
C HIS A 327 15.84 10.74 11.98
N HIS A 328 15.44 9.54 11.56
CA HIS A 328 14.17 9.24 10.90
C HIS A 328 13.92 9.98 9.56
N GLY A 329 14.98 10.48 8.93
CA GLY A 329 14.88 11.39 7.78
C GLY A 329 14.39 12.81 8.12
N ILE A 330 14.10 13.12 9.38
CA ILE A 330 13.58 14.43 9.80
C ILE A 330 14.69 15.48 9.66
N GLY A 331 14.38 16.58 8.98
CA GLY A 331 15.31 17.70 8.79
C GLY A 331 16.58 17.33 8.01
N SER A 332 16.58 16.19 7.32
CA SER A 332 17.74 15.64 6.61
C SER A 332 17.44 15.59 5.11
N GLY A 333 18.40 16.05 4.30
CA GLY A 333 18.35 15.92 2.85
C GLY A 333 19.16 14.72 2.38
N PHE A 334 18.75 14.11 1.28
CA PHE A 334 19.48 13.02 0.63
C PHE A 334 19.89 13.47 -0.78
N SER A 335 21.16 13.87 -0.92
CA SER A 335 21.73 14.36 -2.18
C SER A 335 22.13 13.23 -3.12
N GLY A 336 22.31 12.02 -2.57
CA GLY A 336 22.89 10.88 -3.30
C GLY A 336 24.34 10.60 -2.91
N ASP A 337 24.95 11.40 -2.02
CA ASP A 337 26.25 11.08 -1.43
C ASP A 337 26.11 9.85 -0.52
N TYR A 338 26.97 8.85 -0.71
CA TYR A 338 26.87 7.58 -0.01
C TYR A 338 27.10 7.70 1.50
N SER A 339 27.78 8.76 1.97
CA SER A 339 27.97 9.04 3.40
C SER A 339 26.67 9.35 4.14
N GLU A 340 25.64 9.81 3.44
CA GLU A 340 24.30 10.07 4.00
C GLU A 340 23.56 8.75 4.30
N TYR A 341 23.83 7.70 3.51
CA TYR A 341 23.17 6.40 3.63
C TYR A 341 23.94 5.40 4.48
N PHE A 342 25.25 5.57 4.64
CA PHE A 342 26.13 4.66 5.36
C PHE A 342 26.96 5.41 6.40
N GLY A 343 26.69 5.15 7.67
CA GLY A 343 27.41 5.75 8.80
C GLY A 343 26.75 5.41 10.13
N LEU A 344 27.16 6.11 11.20
CA LEU A 344 26.64 5.90 12.56
C LEU A 344 25.17 6.29 12.73
N GLN A 345 24.61 7.02 11.77
CA GLN A 345 23.20 7.40 11.75
C GLN A 345 22.27 6.25 11.38
N VAL A 346 22.78 5.18 10.78
CA VAL A 346 21.99 4.02 10.37
C VAL A 346 21.62 3.20 11.61
N ASP A 347 20.33 2.89 11.75
CA ASP A 347 19.86 1.98 12.80
C ASP A 347 20.07 0.53 12.32
N GLU A 348 21.20 -0.06 12.74
CA GLU A 348 21.57 -1.43 12.36
C GLU A 348 20.59 -2.48 12.91
N ASP A 349 19.95 -2.23 14.06
CA ASP A 349 18.97 -3.17 14.65
C ASP A 349 17.74 -3.28 13.74
N SER A 350 17.24 -2.13 13.27
CA SER A 350 16.12 -2.08 12.33
C SER A 350 16.47 -2.70 10.97
N LEU A 351 17.69 -2.46 10.47
CA LEU A 351 18.16 -3.00 9.20
C LEU A 351 18.25 -4.53 9.26
N VAL A 352 18.77 -5.08 10.37
CA VAL A 352 18.79 -6.53 10.60
C VAL A 352 17.37 -7.09 10.65
N TYR A 353 16.43 -6.43 11.33
CA TYR A 353 15.03 -6.84 11.33
C TYR A 353 14.44 -6.89 9.91
N LEU A 354 14.64 -5.85 9.09
CA LEU A 354 14.13 -5.80 7.72
C LEU A 354 14.75 -6.89 6.82
N MET A 355 16.06 -7.14 6.97
CA MET A 355 16.75 -8.22 6.26
C MET A 355 16.21 -9.61 6.67
N LEU A 356 15.96 -9.82 7.96
CA LEU A 356 15.36 -11.08 8.45
C LEU A 356 13.94 -11.25 7.92
N ALA A 357 13.11 -10.21 8.01
CA ALA A 357 11.74 -10.21 7.52
C ALA A 357 11.70 -10.61 6.04
N ASN A 358 12.47 -9.93 5.18
CA ASN A 358 12.53 -10.24 3.76
C ASN A 358 13.10 -11.63 3.49
N HIS A 359 14.17 -12.04 4.16
CA HIS A 359 14.75 -13.36 3.96
C HIS A 359 13.76 -14.48 4.31
N ILE A 360 13.09 -14.37 5.46
CA ILE A 360 12.12 -15.36 5.94
C ILE A 360 10.90 -15.42 5.03
N LEU A 361 10.33 -14.27 4.67
CA LEU A 361 9.17 -14.20 3.78
C LEU A 361 9.45 -14.88 2.43
N HIS A 362 10.56 -14.54 1.77
CA HIS A 362 10.90 -15.14 0.48
C HIS A 362 11.34 -16.61 0.58
N SER A 363 11.82 -17.05 1.75
CA SER A 363 12.16 -18.46 1.98
C SER A 363 10.92 -19.33 2.18
N LEU A 364 9.88 -18.78 2.78
CA LEU A 364 8.62 -19.49 3.06
C LEU A 364 7.60 -19.36 1.92
N TYR A 365 7.63 -18.24 1.22
CA TYR A 365 6.65 -17.84 0.21
C TYR A 365 7.38 -17.33 -1.04
N GLU A 366 7.62 -18.23 -2.00
CA GLU A 366 8.40 -17.95 -3.22
C GLU A 366 7.84 -16.76 -4.03
N ASP A 367 6.52 -16.66 -4.13
CA ASP A 367 5.81 -15.62 -4.88
C ASP A 367 5.52 -14.35 -4.05
N CYS A 368 6.05 -14.24 -2.83
CA CYS A 368 5.88 -13.07 -1.98
C CYS A 368 6.37 -11.79 -2.67
N ILE A 369 5.74 -10.68 -2.32
CA ILE A 369 6.09 -9.35 -2.82
C ILE A 369 6.29 -8.42 -1.63
N THR A 370 7.47 -7.84 -1.48
CA THR A 370 7.71 -6.80 -0.47
C THR A 370 8.11 -5.47 -1.11
N ILE A 371 7.42 -4.40 -0.71
CA ILE A 371 7.62 -3.03 -1.19
C ILE A 371 8.10 -2.17 -0.03
N ALA A 372 9.16 -1.40 -0.20
CA ALA A 372 9.60 -0.41 0.77
C ALA A 372 9.06 0.99 0.46
N GLU A 373 8.42 1.62 1.43
CA GLU A 373 8.21 3.06 1.44
C GLU A 373 9.44 3.76 2.01
N ASP A 374 10.39 4.05 1.13
CA ASP A 374 11.62 4.78 1.45
C ASP A 374 11.76 6.02 0.54
N VAL A 375 11.73 7.20 1.15
CA VAL A 375 11.99 8.47 0.47
C VAL A 375 13.49 8.73 0.31
N SER A 376 14.33 8.14 1.18
CA SER A 376 15.76 8.50 1.25
C SER A 376 16.51 8.21 -0.04
N GLY A 377 16.29 7.04 -0.66
CA GLY A 377 17.18 6.64 -1.75
C GLY A 377 18.09 5.45 -1.45
N MET A 378 17.96 4.79 -0.29
CA MET A 378 19.01 3.89 0.23
C MET A 378 19.47 2.85 -0.81
N PRO A 379 20.76 2.84 -1.19
CA PRO A 379 21.28 1.87 -2.14
C PRO A 379 21.18 0.42 -1.62
N ALA A 380 20.89 -0.53 -2.52
CA ALA A 380 20.75 -1.95 -2.22
C ALA A 380 19.55 -2.31 -1.31
N LEU A 381 18.62 -1.39 -1.10
CA LEU A 381 17.36 -1.66 -0.39
C LEU A 381 16.56 -2.75 -1.11
N CYS A 382 16.54 -2.71 -2.45
CA CYS A 382 15.80 -3.67 -3.28
C CYS A 382 16.72 -4.72 -3.93
N ARG A 383 17.81 -5.10 -3.25
CA ARG A 383 18.68 -6.22 -3.66
C ARG A 383 18.55 -7.38 -2.69
N PRO A 384 18.72 -8.64 -3.15
CA PRO A 384 18.61 -9.81 -2.29
C PRO A 384 19.50 -9.75 -1.05
N VAL A 385 18.99 -10.30 0.06
CA VAL A 385 19.73 -10.40 1.34
C VAL A 385 21.05 -11.15 1.15
N THR A 386 21.08 -12.18 0.29
CA THR A 386 22.28 -12.97 -0.04
C THR A 386 23.37 -12.19 -0.78
N GLU A 387 23.02 -11.09 -1.45
CA GLU A 387 23.99 -10.16 -2.04
C GLU A 387 24.48 -9.10 -1.02
N GLY A 388 23.82 -9.04 0.14
CA GLY A 388 24.01 -8.03 1.18
C GLY A 388 23.13 -6.80 1.00
N GLY A 389 22.02 -6.91 0.26
CA GLY A 389 20.95 -5.91 0.25
C GLY A 389 19.91 -6.16 1.35
N CYS A 390 18.87 -5.32 1.40
CA CYS A 390 17.82 -5.44 2.42
C CYS A 390 16.74 -6.50 2.08
N GLY A 391 16.63 -6.86 0.80
CA GLY A 391 15.77 -7.95 0.34
C GLY A 391 14.37 -7.56 -0.12
N PHE A 392 14.05 -6.26 -0.23
CA PHE A 392 12.78 -5.82 -0.83
C PHE A 392 12.75 -6.12 -2.34
N ASP A 393 11.57 -6.43 -2.88
CA ASP A 393 11.39 -6.54 -4.34
C ASP A 393 11.35 -5.18 -5.01
N TYR A 394 10.64 -4.23 -4.39
CA TYR A 394 10.42 -2.90 -4.94
C TYR A 394 10.58 -1.80 -3.88
N ARG A 395 10.79 -0.58 -4.36
CA ARG A 395 10.57 0.65 -3.58
C ARG A 395 9.57 1.57 -4.27
N LEU A 396 8.98 2.49 -3.54
CA LEU A 396 8.16 3.56 -4.12
C LEU A 396 9.04 4.65 -4.78
N ALA A 397 8.66 5.10 -5.98
CA ALA A 397 9.32 6.21 -6.69
C ALA A 397 8.76 7.58 -6.23
N MET A 398 8.99 7.92 -4.96
CA MET A 398 8.31 9.02 -4.27
C MET A 398 8.60 10.43 -4.82
N ALA A 399 9.69 10.61 -5.57
CA ALA A 399 10.03 11.89 -6.19
C ALA A 399 9.15 12.24 -7.42
N VAL A 400 8.44 11.26 -7.99
CA VAL A 400 7.63 11.47 -9.21
C VAL A 400 6.41 12.35 -8.96
N PRO A 401 5.56 12.09 -7.94
CA PRO A 401 4.47 13.00 -7.58
C PRO A 401 4.93 14.44 -7.29
N ASP A 402 6.00 14.60 -6.51
CA ASP A 402 6.55 15.92 -6.18
C ASP A 402 6.89 16.72 -7.43
N LYS A 403 7.43 16.06 -8.45
CA LYS A 403 7.74 16.71 -9.72
C LYS A 403 6.49 17.17 -10.46
N TRP A 404 5.42 16.38 -10.47
CA TRP A 404 4.16 16.79 -11.08
C TRP A 404 3.50 17.95 -10.33
N ILE A 405 3.50 17.91 -9.00
CA ILE A 405 3.00 19.03 -8.18
C ILE A 405 3.82 20.29 -8.46
N GLN A 406 5.15 20.19 -8.45
CA GLN A 406 6.04 21.30 -8.74
C GLN A 406 5.70 21.94 -10.09
N ILE A 407 5.60 21.12 -11.14
CA ILE A 407 5.29 21.56 -12.50
C ILE A 407 3.93 22.26 -12.56
N LEU A 408 2.88 21.67 -11.98
CA LEU A 408 1.51 22.19 -12.03
C LEU A 408 1.31 23.43 -11.17
N LYS A 409 2.11 23.60 -10.11
CA LYS A 409 2.01 24.70 -9.16
C LYS A 409 2.87 25.91 -9.55
N GLU A 410 4.06 25.67 -10.08
CA GLU A 410 5.10 26.72 -10.22
C GLU A 410 5.31 27.18 -11.67
N TYR A 411 4.93 26.37 -12.66
CA TYR A 411 5.27 26.63 -14.07
C TYR A 411 4.04 26.68 -14.96
N LYS A 412 4.09 27.54 -15.99
CA LYS A 412 3.14 27.49 -17.11
C LYS A 412 3.54 26.38 -18.07
N ASP A 413 2.60 25.90 -18.87
CA ASP A 413 2.82 24.79 -19.82
C ASP A 413 4.01 25.03 -20.75
N GLU A 414 4.14 26.26 -21.26
CA GLU A 414 5.25 26.66 -22.13
C GLU A 414 6.64 26.56 -21.47
N ASP A 415 6.70 26.63 -20.14
CA ASP A 415 7.92 26.62 -19.34
C ASP A 415 8.30 25.21 -18.86
N TRP A 416 7.51 24.18 -19.21
CA TRP A 416 7.78 22.81 -18.79
C TRP A 416 9.07 22.28 -19.44
N ASN A 417 10.05 21.96 -18.59
CA ASN A 417 11.30 21.35 -19.04
C ASN A 417 11.14 19.82 -19.21
N MET A 418 11.04 19.38 -20.46
CA MET A 418 10.93 17.96 -20.80
C MET A 418 12.13 17.13 -20.34
N GLY A 419 13.33 17.74 -20.31
CA GLY A 419 14.54 17.08 -19.81
C GLY A 419 14.42 16.75 -18.33
N ASP A 420 13.90 17.67 -17.53
CA ASP A 420 13.71 17.47 -16.08
C ASP A 420 12.65 16.41 -15.79
N ILE A 421 11.55 16.39 -16.56
CA ILE A 421 10.51 15.36 -16.44
C ILE A 421 11.11 13.98 -16.70
N ILE A 422 11.82 13.81 -17.82
CA ILE A 422 12.42 12.52 -18.16
C ILE A 422 13.48 12.15 -17.14
N TYR A 423 14.31 13.10 -16.70
CA TYR A 423 15.29 12.87 -15.66
C TYR A 423 14.62 12.33 -14.39
N THR A 424 13.58 12.98 -13.86
CA THR A 424 12.88 12.48 -12.67
C THR A 424 12.30 11.08 -12.88
N LEU A 425 11.66 10.80 -14.02
CA LEU A 425 11.06 9.49 -14.29
C LEU A 425 12.10 8.36 -14.47
N THR A 426 13.32 8.69 -14.92
CA THR A 426 14.35 7.70 -15.27
C THR A 426 15.55 7.66 -14.33
N ASN A 427 15.69 8.63 -13.43
CA ASN A 427 16.77 8.70 -12.45
C ASN A 427 16.54 7.70 -11.30
N ARG A 428 16.74 6.42 -11.61
CA ARG A 428 16.52 5.29 -10.72
C ARG A 428 17.72 4.34 -10.80
N ARG A 429 17.89 3.51 -9.78
CA ARG A 429 19.04 2.59 -9.71
C ARG A 429 18.80 1.38 -10.61
N TYR A 430 19.70 1.14 -11.55
CA TYR A 430 19.61 -0.04 -12.40
C TYR A 430 19.73 -1.33 -11.56
N GLY A 431 18.78 -2.26 -11.75
CA GLY A 431 18.74 -3.52 -11.01
C GLY A 431 18.00 -3.45 -9.66
N GLU A 432 17.43 -2.31 -9.30
CA GLU A 432 16.53 -2.15 -8.15
C GLU A 432 15.17 -1.66 -8.66
N SER A 433 14.14 -2.50 -8.55
CA SER A 433 12.82 -2.21 -9.12
C SER A 433 12.10 -1.11 -8.34
N CYS A 434 11.38 -0.25 -9.05
CA CYS A 434 10.57 0.81 -8.44
C CYS A 434 9.11 0.75 -8.89
N ILE A 435 8.18 1.03 -7.99
CA ILE A 435 6.77 1.28 -8.30
C ILE A 435 6.58 2.78 -8.54
N ALA A 436 6.14 3.14 -9.74
CA ALA A 436 5.87 4.51 -10.12
C ALA A 436 4.39 4.85 -9.98
N TYR A 437 4.11 6.10 -9.59
CA TYR A 437 2.77 6.63 -9.48
C TYR A 437 2.84 8.14 -9.69
N ALA A 438 1.77 8.71 -10.25
CA ALA A 438 1.75 10.13 -10.61
C ALA A 438 1.29 11.00 -9.43
N GLU A 439 0.52 10.42 -8.52
CA GLU A 439 -0.02 10.99 -7.29
C GLU A 439 -0.35 9.84 -6.33
N SER A 440 -0.26 10.08 -5.02
CA SER A 440 -0.49 9.13 -3.94
C SER A 440 -1.74 9.48 -3.14
N HIS A 441 -1.98 8.69 -2.09
CA HIS A 441 -2.97 8.98 -1.07
C HIS A 441 -2.68 10.29 -0.30
N ASP A 442 -1.42 10.71 -0.14
CA ASP A 442 -1.07 11.98 0.54
C ASP A 442 -1.58 13.20 -0.22
N GLN A 443 -1.38 13.25 -1.54
CA GLN A 443 -1.90 14.36 -2.37
C GLN A 443 -3.44 14.37 -2.44
N ALA A 444 -4.08 13.25 -2.13
CA ALA A 444 -5.53 13.22 -2.03
C ALA A 444 -6.04 13.82 -0.72
N LEU A 445 -5.23 13.96 0.33
CA LEU A 445 -5.66 14.48 1.64
C LEU A 445 -5.92 16.00 1.62
N VAL A 446 -6.71 16.45 2.59
CA VAL A 446 -6.95 17.88 2.84
C VAL A 446 -5.63 18.62 3.08
N GLY A 447 -5.44 19.73 2.36
CA GLY A 447 -4.20 20.51 2.42
C GLY A 447 -3.34 20.39 1.17
N ASP A 448 -3.62 19.41 0.31
CA ASP A 448 -3.08 19.33 -1.05
C ASP A 448 -4.22 19.23 -2.09
N LYS A 449 -3.89 18.99 -3.37
CA LYS A 449 -4.82 18.78 -4.46
C LYS A 449 -4.42 17.55 -5.27
N THR A 450 -5.42 16.77 -5.70
CA THR A 450 -5.24 15.74 -6.72
C THR A 450 -4.76 16.34 -8.04
N LEU A 451 -4.15 15.56 -8.93
CA LEU A 451 -3.77 16.02 -10.27
C LEU A 451 -4.97 16.58 -11.03
N ALA A 452 -6.12 15.92 -10.91
CA ALA A 452 -7.37 16.39 -11.52
C ALA A 452 -7.75 17.79 -11.00
N PHE A 453 -7.63 18.02 -9.70
CA PHE A 453 -7.98 19.31 -9.10
C PHE A 453 -6.92 20.39 -9.32
N TRP A 454 -5.63 20.05 -9.43
CA TRP A 454 -4.58 20.96 -9.94
C TRP A 454 -4.86 21.43 -11.37
N LEU A 455 -5.34 20.51 -12.22
CA LEU A 455 -5.54 20.77 -13.64
C LEU A 455 -6.84 21.52 -13.97
N MET A 456 -7.91 21.23 -13.23
CA MET A 456 -9.28 21.68 -13.58
C MET A 456 -9.95 22.51 -12.48
N ASP A 457 -9.47 22.45 -11.24
CA ASP A 457 -9.99 23.19 -10.08
C ASP A 457 -11.53 23.21 -10.03
N LYS A 458 -12.15 24.34 -9.72
CA LYS A 458 -13.61 24.49 -9.61
C LYS A 458 -14.39 24.26 -10.90
N ASP A 459 -13.74 24.30 -12.07
CA ASP A 459 -14.44 24.04 -13.34
C ASP A 459 -14.94 22.59 -13.40
N MET A 460 -14.33 21.68 -12.62
CA MET A 460 -14.79 20.30 -12.47
C MET A 460 -16.27 20.22 -12.05
N TYR A 461 -16.75 21.16 -11.22
CA TYR A 461 -18.10 21.11 -10.67
C TYR A 461 -19.20 21.50 -11.66
N THR A 462 -18.85 22.19 -12.76
CA THR A 462 -19.86 22.74 -13.70
C THR A 462 -19.63 22.33 -15.16
N ASN A 463 -18.40 21.95 -15.53
CA ASN A 463 -18.03 21.65 -16.92
C ASN A 463 -17.70 20.17 -17.18
N MET A 464 -17.83 19.30 -16.17
CA MET A 464 -17.66 17.85 -16.35
C MET A 464 -18.88 17.15 -16.98
N SER A 465 -19.96 17.86 -17.29
CA SER A 465 -21.06 17.29 -18.08
C SER A 465 -20.71 17.22 -19.57
N ALA A 466 -21.02 16.10 -20.21
CA ALA A 466 -20.98 15.94 -21.66
C ALA A 466 -22.09 16.74 -22.37
N MET A 467 -23.10 17.23 -21.62
CA MET A 467 -24.22 18.01 -22.15
C MET A 467 -23.89 19.50 -22.34
N VAL A 468 -22.82 19.99 -21.71
CA VAL A 468 -22.30 21.34 -21.93
C VAL A 468 -21.11 21.30 -22.89
N PRO A 469 -20.91 22.33 -23.74
CA PRO A 469 -19.73 22.41 -24.58
C PRO A 469 -18.44 22.29 -23.77
N MET A 470 -17.46 21.57 -24.32
CA MET A 470 -16.15 21.41 -23.69
C MET A 470 -15.47 22.78 -23.59
N ASN A 471 -15.13 23.21 -22.36
CA ASN A 471 -14.35 24.43 -22.17
C ASN A 471 -12.84 24.11 -22.29
N PRO A 472 -11.98 25.11 -22.58
CA PRO A 472 -10.55 24.86 -22.76
C PRO A 472 -9.85 24.32 -21.50
N VAL A 473 -10.33 24.66 -20.30
CA VAL A 473 -9.75 24.23 -19.02
C VAL A 473 -9.96 22.73 -18.79
N ILE A 474 -11.19 22.24 -18.94
CA ILE A 474 -11.52 20.82 -18.82
C ILE A 474 -10.89 20.01 -19.95
N ASP A 475 -10.84 20.54 -21.18
CA ASP A 475 -10.15 19.85 -22.26
C ASP A 475 -8.67 19.64 -21.93
N ARG A 476 -7.96 20.73 -21.59
CA ARG A 476 -6.56 20.68 -21.14
C ARG A 476 -6.38 19.71 -19.98
N GLY A 477 -7.25 19.80 -18.95
CA GLY A 477 -7.13 18.95 -17.77
C GLY A 477 -7.33 17.47 -18.05
N ILE A 478 -8.32 17.10 -18.88
CA ILE A 478 -8.53 15.72 -19.30
C ILE A 478 -7.33 15.20 -20.12
N GLN A 479 -6.78 16.00 -21.05
CA GLN A 479 -5.63 15.55 -21.83
C GLN A 479 -4.38 15.37 -20.96
N LEU A 480 -4.03 16.38 -20.15
CA LEU A 480 -2.83 16.33 -19.31
C LEU A 480 -2.92 15.24 -18.24
N HIS A 481 -4.09 15.01 -17.64
CA HIS A 481 -4.29 13.92 -16.69
C HIS A 481 -3.94 12.56 -17.31
N LYS A 482 -4.42 12.29 -18.53
CA LYS A 482 -4.08 11.06 -19.28
C LYS A 482 -2.59 10.98 -19.62
N MET A 483 -2.00 12.09 -20.09
CA MET A 483 -0.59 12.14 -20.50
C MET A 483 0.36 11.92 -19.33
N ILE A 484 0.13 12.60 -18.20
CA ILE A 484 0.92 12.49 -16.97
C ILE A 484 0.89 11.04 -16.45
N ARG A 485 -0.30 10.42 -16.41
CA ARG A 485 -0.42 9.02 -15.96
C ARG A 485 0.26 8.06 -16.92
N LEU A 486 0.10 8.23 -18.24
CA LEU A 486 0.74 7.37 -19.23
C LEU A 486 2.26 7.48 -19.24
N ILE A 487 2.82 8.70 -19.17
CA ILE A 487 4.27 8.87 -19.17
C ILE A 487 4.88 8.31 -17.87
N THR A 488 4.20 8.50 -16.74
CA THR A 488 4.61 7.89 -15.46
C THR A 488 4.55 6.36 -15.53
N HIS A 489 3.47 5.78 -16.06
CA HIS A 489 3.29 4.33 -16.21
C HIS A 489 4.29 3.70 -17.19
N SER A 490 4.75 4.44 -18.20
CA SER A 490 5.61 3.88 -19.25
C SER A 490 7.11 4.14 -19.07
N LEU A 491 7.50 5.16 -18.30
CA LEU A 491 8.90 5.53 -18.07
C LEU A 491 9.31 5.51 -16.59
N GLY A 492 8.37 5.58 -15.66
CA GLY A 492 8.64 5.87 -14.25
C GLY A 492 9.12 4.68 -13.42
N GLY A 493 8.91 3.44 -13.84
CA GLY A 493 9.04 2.28 -12.94
C GLY A 493 8.98 0.91 -13.62
N GLU A 494 9.23 -0.12 -12.82
CA GLU A 494 9.03 -1.54 -13.13
C GLU A 494 7.67 -2.06 -12.61
N GLY A 495 6.91 -1.18 -11.95
CA GLY A 495 5.50 -1.35 -11.61
C GLY A 495 4.78 0.00 -11.59
N TYR A 496 3.46 -0.03 -11.56
CA TYR A 496 2.60 1.14 -11.52
C TYR A 496 1.64 1.07 -10.32
N LEU A 497 1.38 2.21 -9.68
CA LEU A 497 0.40 2.33 -8.60
C LEU A 497 -0.57 3.47 -8.89
N ASN A 498 -1.83 3.27 -8.47
CA ASN A 498 -2.88 4.27 -8.49
C ASN A 498 -3.69 4.21 -7.19
N PHE A 499 -3.89 5.36 -6.55
CA PHE A 499 -4.79 5.46 -5.40
C PHE A 499 -6.25 5.58 -5.83
N MET A 500 -7.14 4.89 -5.11
CA MET A 500 -8.55 4.75 -5.45
C MET A 500 -9.24 6.09 -5.73
N GLY A 501 -9.85 6.23 -6.91
CA GLY A 501 -10.52 7.44 -7.38
C GLY A 501 -9.70 8.25 -8.39
N ASN A 502 -8.37 8.23 -8.28
CA ASN A 502 -7.50 9.04 -9.15
C ASN A 502 -7.52 8.53 -10.59
N GLU A 503 -7.91 7.28 -10.83
CA GLU A 503 -8.00 6.70 -12.17
C GLU A 503 -9.01 7.41 -13.08
N PHE A 504 -10.05 7.98 -12.48
CA PHE A 504 -11.07 8.74 -13.19
C PHE A 504 -11.02 10.23 -12.89
N GLY A 505 -9.97 10.73 -12.21
CA GLY A 505 -9.84 12.12 -11.82
C GLY A 505 -10.92 12.54 -10.82
N HIS A 506 -11.04 11.81 -9.70
CA HIS A 506 -11.98 12.12 -8.63
C HIS A 506 -11.85 13.60 -8.19
N PRO A 507 -12.96 14.34 -8.08
CA PRO A 507 -12.93 15.76 -7.69
C PRO A 507 -12.67 15.91 -6.18
N GLU A 508 -12.63 17.16 -5.69
CA GLU A 508 -12.49 17.49 -4.26
C GLU A 508 -11.18 16.95 -3.66
N TRP A 509 -11.23 16.54 -2.40
CA TRP A 509 -10.14 15.97 -1.61
C TRP A 509 -10.72 14.94 -0.63
N LEU A 510 -9.84 14.20 0.03
CA LEU A 510 -10.10 13.25 1.10
C LEU A 510 -9.86 13.94 2.44
N ASP A 511 -10.83 13.91 3.36
CA ASP A 511 -10.64 14.39 4.72
C ASP A 511 -11.38 13.45 5.67
N PHE A 512 -10.67 12.97 6.68
CA PHE A 512 -11.22 12.05 7.67
C PHE A 512 -11.93 12.82 8.79
N PRO A 513 -12.91 12.19 9.47
CA PRO A 513 -13.54 12.77 10.66
C PRO A 513 -12.50 13.15 11.71
N ARG A 514 -12.51 14.42 12.10
CA ARG A 514 -11.64 14.97 13.15
C ARG A 514 -12.27 16.24 13.73
N GLN A 515 -11.74 16.70 14.85
CA GLN A 515 -12.24 17.90 15.52
C GLN A 515 -12.30 19.12 14.58
N GLY A 516 -11.28 19.27 13.71
CA GLY A 516 -11.18 20.40 12.78
C GLY A 516 -12.23 20.44 11.66
N ASN A 517 -13.02 19.37 11.47
CA ASN A 517 -14.14 19.34 10.51
C ASN A 517 -15.46 18.86 11.15
N ASN A 518 -15.56 18.93 12.48
CA ASN A 518 -16.73 18.49 13.27
C ASN A 518 -17.08 17.01 13.06
N GLU A 519 -16.06 16.14 13.02
CA GLU A 519 -16.24 14.69 12.83
C GLU A 519 -16.99 14.35 11.53
N SER A 520 -16.76 15.13 10.48
CA SER A 520 -17.46 15.00 9.21
C SER A 520 -16.93 13.82 8.39
N TYR A 521 -17.85 12.96 7.93
CA TYR A 521 -17.57 11.90 6.96
C TYR A 521 -17.81 12.36 5.51
N HIS A 522 -18.13 13.64 5.28
CA HIS A 522 -18.52 14.11 3.94
C HIS A 522 -17.41 13.92 2.89
N TYR A 523 -16.15 14.06 3.27
CA TYR A 523 -15.01 13.86 2.35
C TYR A 523 -14.34 12.49 2.54
N ALA A 524 -14.71 11.71 3.56
CA ALA A 524 -14.20 10.36 3.82
C ALA A 524 -14.94 9.31 2.99
N ARG A 525 -14.99 9.51 1.66
CA ARG A 525 -15.80 8.71 0.71
C ARG A 525 -15.22 8.73 -0.69
N ARG A 526 -15.72 7.83 -1.56
CA ARG A 526 -15.40 7.80 -3.00
C ARG A 526 -16.65 7.84 -3.85
N GLN A 527 -16.73 8.87 -4.69
CA GLN A 527 -17.87 9.15 -5.56
C GLN A 527 -17.84 8.29 -6.84
N PHE A 528 -17.78 6.95 -6.70
CA PHE A 528 -17.77 6.02 -7.84
C PHE A 528 -18.98 6.19 -8.76
N ASN A 529 -20.09 6.71 -8.23
CA ASN A 529 -21.27 7.10 -8.99
C ASN A 529 -21.00 8.13 -10.10
N LEU A 530 -19.93 8.93 -10.01
CA LEU A 530 -19.56 9.89 -11.06
C LEU A 530 -19.12 9.21 -12.36
N VAL A 531 -18.55 8.01 -12.28
CA VAL A 531 -18.17 7.19 -13.44
C VAL A 531 -19.38 6.47 -14.03
N ASP A 532 -20.34 6.10 -13.19
CA ASP A 532 -21.55 5.36 -13.58
C ASP A 532 -22.60 6.26 -14.27
N MET A 533 -22.40 7.57 -14.30
CA MET A 533 -23.29 8.54 -14.97
C MET A 533 -22.79 8.84 -16.39
N ASP A 534 -23.42 8.26 -17.41
CA ASP A 534 -23.03 8.37 -18.83
C ASP A 534 -22.94 9.80 -19.39
N HIS A 535 -23.59 10.77 -18.75
CA HIS A 535 -23.58 12.18 -19.17
C HIS A 535 -22.44 12.99 -18.53
N LEU A 536 -21.55 12.36 -17.76
CA LEU A 536 -20.36 12.99 -17.18
C LEU A 536 -19.08 12.52 -17.88
N ARG A 537 -18.05 13.37 -17.85
CA ARG A 537 -16.78 13.16 -18.57
C ARG A 537 -15.79 12.25 -17.82
N TYR A 538 -16.04 11.90 -16.56
CA TYR A 538 -15.18 11.01 -15.75
C TYR A 538 -14.97 9.63 -16.39
N GLN A 539 -15.99 9.12 -17.10
CA GLN A 539 -15.91 7.85 -17.84
C GLN A 539 -14.80 7.84 -18.90
N GLN A 540 -14.42 9.02 -19.43
CA GLN A 540 -13.33 9.13 -20.41
C GLN A 540 -11.96 8.85 -19.77
N LEU A 541 -11.75 9.34 -18.54
CA LEU A 541 -10.53 9.10 -17.78
C LEU A 541 -10.49 7.63 -17.30
N TYR A 542 -11.61 7.11 -16.79
CA TYR A 542 -11.75 5.71 -16.42
C TYR A 542 -11.45 4.75 -17.59
N ALA A 543 -12.03 5.02 -18.78
CA ALA A 543 -11.80 4.20 -19.96
C ALA A 543 -10.34 4.25 -20.42
N PHE A 544 -9.70 5.42 -20.37
CA PHE A 544 -8.28 5.55 -20.67
C PHE A 544 -7.41 4.74 -19.72
N ASP A 545 -7.69 4.81 -18.41
CA ASP A 545 -6.96 4.05 -17.41
C ASP A 545 -7.04 2.54 -17.64
N ARG A 546 -8.26 2.06 -17.84
CA ARG A 546 -8.53 0.66 -18.18
C ARG A 546 -7.72 0.20 -19.38
N ASP A 547 -7.77 0.98 -20.46
CA ASP A 547 -7.13 0.60 -21.70
C ASP A 547 -5.60 0.74 -21.60
N MET A 548 -5.08 1.69 -20.81
CA MET A 548 -3.65 1.78 -20.46
C MET A 548 -3.15 0.51 -19.76
N ASN A 549 -3.83 0.06 -18.71
CA ASN A 549 -3.46 -1.15 -17.96
C ASN A 549 -3.58 -2.42 -18.81
N ARG A 550 -4.65 -2.57 -19.61
CA ARG A 550 -4.82 -3.71 -20.53
C ARG A 550 -3.77 -3.73 -21.63
N THR A 551 -3.33 -2.56 -22.07
CA THR A 551 -2.25 -2.44 -23.05
C THR A 551 -0.92 -2.85 -22.42
N GLU A 552 -0.67 -2.49 -21.15
CA GLU A 552 0.52 -3.00 -20.45
C GLU A 552 0.46 -4.50 -20.24
N ASP A 553 -0.69 -5.07 -19.88
CA ASP A 553 -0.84 -6.51 -19.74
C ASP A 553 -0.46 -7.25 -21.03
N LYS A 554 -0.92 -6.72 -22.17
CA LYS A 554 -0.62 -7.27 -23.50
C LYS A 554 0.84 -7.12 -23.92
N TYR A 555 1.47 -5.97 -23.67
CA TYR A 555 2.80 -5.64 -24.24
C TYR A 555 3.96 -5.71 -23.23
N GLY A 556 3.69 -5.60 -21.94
CA GLY A 556 4.63 -5.88 -20.85
C GLY A 556 5.76 -4.88 -20.66
N TRP A 557 5.53 -3.58 -20.93
CA TRP A 557 6.62 -2.60 -20.88
C TRP A 557 7.15 -2.35 -19.47
N LEU A 558 6.36 -2.54 -18.41
CA LEU A 558 6.84 -2.38 -17.02
C LEU A 558 7.90 -3.43 -16.67
N SER A 559 7.86 -4.60 -17.32
CA SER A 559 8.88 -5.65 -17.13
C SER A 559 10.04 -5.57 -18.13
N ALA A 560 10.02 -4.60 -19.05
CA ALA A 560 11.06 -4.45 -20.05
C ALA A 560 12.27 -3.70 -19.48
N PRO A 561 13.50 -3.94 -19.99
CA PRO A 561 14.66 -3.15 -19.61
C PRO A 561 14.47 -1.65 -19.90
N PRO A 562 15.12 -0.76 -19.12
CA PRO A 562 15.07 0.69 -19.36
C PRO A 562 15.47 1.06 -20.80
N VAL A 563 14.70 1.95 -21.42
CA VAL A 563 14.81 2.29 -22.85
C VAL A 563 15.60 3.60 -23.06
N ARG A 564 16.23 3.77 -24.22
CA ARG A 564 16.89 5.04 -24.63
C ARG A 564 15.85 6.10 -25.03
N THR A 565 15.88 7.27 -24.40
CA THR A 565 15.00 8.42 -24.67
C THR A 565 15.68 9.48 -25.55
N HIS A 566 14.91 10.19 -26.39
CA HIS A 566 15.35 11.38 -27.13
C HIS A 566 14.46 12.58 -26.78
N THR A 567 15.07 13.73 -26.48
CA THR A 567 14.38 14.97 -26.07
C THR A 567 14.57 16.08 -27.08
N HIS A 568 13.49 16.74 -27.50
CA HIS A 568 13.53 17.99 -28.24
C HIS A 568 12.91 19.11 -27.41
N THR A 569 13.75 20.00 -26.88
CA THR A 569 13.35 21.10 -25.99
C THR A 569 12.62 22.24 -26.70
N HIS A 570 12.82 22.43 -28.01
CA HIS A 570 12.16 23.50 -28.77
C HIS A 570 10.73 23.17 -29.23
N THR A 571 10.32 21.90 -29.19
CA THR A 571 9.01 21.45 -29.68
C THR A 571 8.17 20.76 -28.61
N HIS A 572 8.60 20.81 -27.33
CA HIS A 572 7.98 20.09 -26.20
C HIS A 572 7.64 18.63 -26.54
N THR A 573 8.51 17.97 -27.32
CA THR A 573 8.27 16.63 -27.83
C THR A 573 9.15 15.62 -27.10
N ILE A 574 8.51 14.60 -26.52
CA ILE A 574 9.17 13.43 -25.96
C ILE A 574 8.99 12.28 -26.96
N ILE A 575 10.11 11.79 -27.51
CA ILE A 575 10.09 10.62 -28.41
C ILE A 575 10.69 9.43 -27.67
N HIS A 576 9.86 8.40 -27.52
CA HIS A 576 10.19 7.17 -26.81
C HIS A 576 9.73 5.96 -27.65
N ALA A 577 10.53 4.90 -27.74
CA ALA A 577 10.26 3.78 -28.64
C ALA A 577 8.91 3.08 -28.37
N ILE A 578 8.46 3.05 -27.11
CA ILE A 578 7.14 2.55 -26.72
C ILE A 578 6.04 3.51 -27.19
N TRP A 579 6.28 4.83 -27.11
CA TRP A 579 5.36 5.87 -27.59
C TRP A 579 5.19 5.82 -29.11
N CYS A 580 6.28 5.63 -29.87
CA CYS A 580 6.21 5.48 -31.34
C CYS A 580 5.37 4.27 -31.77
N TYR A 581 5.42 3.16 -31.02
CA TYR A 581 4.63 1.96 -31.31
C TYR A 581 3.14 2.12 -30.93
N MET A 582 2.84 2.84 -29.84
CA MET A 582 1.46 3.12 -29.44
C MET A 582 0.79 4.16 -30.33
N VAL A 583 1.48 5.25 -30.67
CA VAL A 583 0.95 6.33 -31.50
C VAL A 583 0.69 5.89 -32.95
N SER A 584 1.53 5.01 -33.51
CA SER A 584 1.38 4.47 -34.87
C SER A 584 0.04 3.75 -35.15
N LYS A 585 -0.71 3.34 -34.12
CA LYS A 585 -1.98 2.62 -34.28
C LYS A 585 -3.24 3.45 -34.03
N TYR A 586 -3.15 4.66 -33.48
CA TYR A 586 -4.33 5.34 -32.91
C TYR A 586 -4.59 6.78 -33.38
N VAL A 587 -3.82 7.32 -34.33
CA VAL A 587 -4.09 8.67 -34.87
C VAL A 587 -4.41 8.64 -36.35
N THR A 588 -5.60 9.15 -36.69
CA THR A 588 -6.07 9.39 -38.05
C THR A 588 -6.42 10.87 -38.18
N THR A 589 -5.43 11.74 -38.42
CA THR A 589 -5.49 12.97 -39.24
C THR A 589 -4.20 13.79 -39.09
N ASP A 590 -3.85 14.48 -40.18
CA ASP A 590 -2.57 15.14 -40.47
C ASP A 590 -1.97 16.00 -39.34
N CYS A 591 -0.66 15.84 -39.14
CA CYS A 591 0.20 16.67 -38.28
C CYS A 591 1.44 17.13 -39.06
N HIS A 592 2.01 18.29 -38.69
CA HIS A 592 3.18 18.89 -39.34
C HIS A 592 4.39 17.93 -39.40
N CYS A 593 4.78 17.57 -40.63
CA CYS A 593 5.96 16.81 -40.96
C CYS A 593 7.19 17.73 -41.01
N ASP A 594 8.14 17.62 -40.07
CA ASP A 594 9.57 17.97 -40.28
C ASP A 594 10.43 17.69 -39.02
N ALA A 595 10.43 16.46 -38.50
CA ALA A 595 11.53 16.02 -37.63
C ALA A 595 12.08 14.67 -38.09
N GLN A 596 13.39 14.63 -38.41
CA GLN A 596 14.09 13.42 -38.80
C GLN A 596 14.29 12.48 -37.60
N GLN A 597 14.00 11.19 -37.81
CA GLN A 597 14.17 10.12 -36.81
C GLN A 597 15.32 9.17 -37.19
N HIS A 598 16.03 8.65 -36.19
CA HIS A 598 16.97 7.54 -36.35
C HIS A 598 16.45 6.29 -35.64
N SER A 599 15.96 5.31 -36.42
CA SER A 599 15.60 3.96 -35.95
C SER A 599 16.79 3.00 -36.10
N THR A 600 16.99 2.11 -35.14
CA THR A 600 18.03 1.05 -35.17
C THR A 600 17.59 -0.25 -35.87
N ARG A 601 16.40 -0.31 -36.48
CA ARG A 601 16.00 -1.40 -37.40
C ARG A 601 15.23 -0.83 -38.60
N GLY A 602 15.56 -1.35 -39.79
CA GLY A 602 15.21 -0.80 -41.10
C GLY A 602 13.74 -0.41 -41.29
N HIS A 603 13.57 0.78 -41.85
CA HIS A 603 12.40 1.38 -42.49
C HIS A 603 11.04 1.23 -41.79
N ILE A 604 10.72 2.19 -40.91
CA ILE A 604 9.40 2.84 -40.83
C ILE A 604 9.67 4.31 -40.51
N GLU A 605 9.32 5.22 -41.44
CA GLU A 605 9.27 6.67 -41.17
C GLU A 605 7.99 6.96 -40.37
N ILE A 606 8.10 7.64 -39.22
CA ILE A 606 6.95 8.01 -38.40
C ILE A 606 7.02 9.51 -38.08
N CYS A 607 5.89 10.20 -38.26
CA CYS A 607 5.72 11.62 -38.01
C CYS A 607 5.81 11.97 -36.51
N PRO A 608 6.33 13.14 -36.10
CA PRO A 608 6.20 13.64 -34.73
C PRO A 608 4.74 14.04 -34.49
N LEU A 609 4.10 13.54 -33.43
CA LEU A 609 2.65 13.65 -33.31
C LEU A 609 2.19 14.56 -32.17
N HIS A 610 1.27 15.47 -32.51
CA HIS A 610 0.39 16.22 -31.60
C HIS A 610 -0.76 15.29 -31.18
N LEU A 611 -0.98 15.10 -29.88
CA LEU A 611 -1.96 14.13 -29.38
C LEU A 611 -3.39 14.70 -29.49
N THR A 612 -3.99 14.70 -30.68
CA THR A 612 -5.43 14.99 -30.83
C THR A 612 -6.23 13.71 -30.65
N ILE A 613 -6.62 13.40 -29.40
CA ILE A 613 -7.61 12.36 -29.13
C ILE A 613 -8.98 12.93 -29.50
N THR A 614 -9.50 12.58 -30.67
CA THR A 614 -10.86 12.97 -31.08
C THR A 614 -11.90 12.47 -30.08
N LEU A 615 -12.79 13.39 -29.70
CA LEU A 615 -13.92 13.36 -28.73
C LEU A 615 -14.95 12.21 -28.83
N ARG A 616 -14.63 11.07 -29.43
CA ARG A 616 -15.54 9.93 -29.50
C ARG A 616 -14.96 8.78 -28.69
N GLY A 617 -15.48 8.60 -27.47
CA GLY A 617 -15.11 7.55 -26.51
C GLY A 617 -15.33 6.10 -26.97
N ARG A 618 -14.74 5.70 -28.09
CA ARG A 618 -14.60 4.31 -28.52
C ARG A 618 -13.21 4.12 -29.13
N TRP A 619 -12.43 3.24 -28.52
CA TRP A 619 -11.37 2.53 -29.24
C TRP A 619 -12.05 1.68 -30.31
N ALA A 620 -11.86 1.99 -31.59
CA ALA A 620 -12.28 1.09 -32.65
C ALA A 620 -11.35 -0.13 -32.61
N ALA A 621 -11.89 -1.28 -32.19
CA ALA A 621 -11.21 -2.55 -32.36
C ALA A 621 -11.01 -2.81 -33.87
N MET A 622 -9.76 -2.81 -34.34
CA MET A 622 -9.46 -3.32 -35.68
C MET A 622 -9.60 -4.84 -35.67
N THR A 623 -10.71 -5.34 -36.20
CA THR A 623 -10.81 -6.71 -36.68
C THR A 623 -9.98 -6.86 -37.96
N ASP A 624 -9.23 -7.97 -37.97
CA ASP A 624 -8.35 -8.48 -39.01
C ASP A 624 -8.93 -8.29 -40.44
N ALA A 625 -8.25 -7.51 -41.28
CA ALA A 625 -8.54 -7.42 -42.71
C ALA A 625 -7.23 -7.35 -43.50
N ARG A 626 -6.86 -8.48 -44.11
CA ARG A 626 -5.82 -8.59 -45.13
C ARG A 626 -6.35 -8.01 -46.45
N GLY A 627 -5.62 -7.08 -47.09
CA GLY A 627 -5.92 -6.59 -48.45
C GLY A 627 -4.93 -5.51 -48.92
N PRO A 628 -4.67 -5.35 -50.24
CA PRO A 628 -3.31 -5.23 -50.77
C PRO A 628 -2.78 -3.80 -51.02
N VAL A 629 -1.46 -3.76 -51.18
CA VAL A 629 -0.56 -2.61 -51.44
C VAL A 629 -0.78 -2.00 -52.84
N CYS A 630 -0.88 -0.67 -52.90
CA CYS A 630 -0.56 0.20 -54.05
C CYS A 630 0.07 1.49 -53.46
N GLY A 631 1.14 2.11 -53.96
CA GLY A 631 1.62 2.31 -55.33
C GLY A 631 1.65 3.82 -55.59
N ASP A 632 2.83 4.38 -55.84
CA ASP A 632 3.18 5.81 -55.84
C ASP A 632 2.28 6.77 -56.65
N GLY A 633 2.11 7.98 -56.08
CA GLY A 633 2.02 9.26 -56.83
C GLY A 633 0.62 9.83 -57.08
N ALA A 634 0.32 11.00 -56.49
CA ALA A 634 -0.34 12.14 -57.17
C ALA A 634 -0.54 13.36 -56.26
N LEU A 635 -0.38 14.52 -56.91
CA LEU A 635 -0.68 15.89 -56.51
C LEU A 635 -2.19 16.18 -56.28
N LEU A 636 -2.43 17.27 -55.54
CA LEU A 636 -3.53 18.26 -55.63
C LEU A 636 -4.92 17.93 -55.04
N GLY A 637 -5.41 18.88 -54.24
CA GLY A 637 -6.75 19.46 -54.47
C GLY A 637 -7.78 19.30 -53.37
N VAL A 638 -7.93 20.33 -52.53
CA VAL A 638 -9.10 20.55 -51.66
C VAL A 638 -10.35 20.80 -52.52
N THR A 639 -11.45 20.08 -52.26
CA THR A 639 -12.81 20.61 -52.46
C THR A 639 -13.81 20.02 -51.45
N SER A 640 -14.64 20.89 -50.90
CA SER A 640 -15.76 20.64 -50.00
C SER A 640 -16.95 19.99 -50.70
N VAL A 641 -17.60 18.98 -50.11
CA VAL A 641 -19.05 18.74 -50.30
C VAL A 641 -19.66 18.09 -49.05
N ALA A 642 -20.81 18.60 -48.62
CA ALA A 642 -21.62 18.14 -47.50
C ALA A 642 -22.65 17.03 -47.93
N PRO A 643 -23.64 16.67 -47.09
CA PRO A 643 -23.86 15.32 -46.57
C PRO A 643 -24.92 14.50 -47.33
N TRP A 644 -24.77 13.17 -47.39
CA TRP A 644 -25.86 12.28 -47.83
C TRP A 644 -26.01 11.05 -46.93
N TRP A 645 -27.26 10.83 -46.54
CA TRP A 645 -27.85 9.66 -45.90
C TRP A 645 -27.93 8.45 -46.85
N ILE A 646 -28.41 7.31 -46.30
CA ILE A 646 -28.71 5.98 -46.89
C ILE A 646 -27.54 5.01 -46.66
N GLY A 647 -27.66 3.84 -46.05
CA GLY A 647 -28.81 2.99 -45.73
C GLY A 647 -28.42 1.53 -46.03
N ILE A 648 -28.58 0.68 -45.01
CA ILE A 648 -28.33 -0.78 -44.89
C ILE A 648 -27.10 -1.12 -44.04
#